data_AF-A0A0F9Q5D7-F1
#
_entry.id   AF-A0A0F9Q5D7-F1
#
_cell.length_a   1.000
_cell.length_b   1.000
_cell.length_c   1.000
_cell.angle_alpha   90.00
_cell.angle_beta   90.00
_cell.angle_gamma   90.00
#
_symmetry.space_group_name_H-M   'P 1'
#
loop_
_entity.id
_entity.type
_entity.pdbx_description
1 polymer ?
#
loop_
_entity_poly.entity_id
_entity_poly.type
_entity_poly.pdbx_seq_one_letter_code
_entity_poly.pdbx_strand_id
1 'polypeptide(L)'
;MAVDFLGELRAIRGLISYEGVATANGAAGGGTLVCSDLTLRPDYGGNMIVITSGDFIGQARNIDGVTNLGTVTPHVAFGGQIVAGVEFVIVASRMVHALGPSVGLWMFGIVDATQVASTTTVITNNLQNVPDDLLEGQFWMQVIYNSSAPTTAPEGEIRRITDFVQGGALQTFTVDAFTANVEAGDMVAIIHESILTIEILGRGTLDTSSATVPEDSTRPEGVDYFKGCLLMTTEGAVRFQPRRIVASSAAGVFTLDPNNPFTAAPGLVDYIIIGEQTEFIPGVDGVNNRTPSDVIGGKADTAIIVPDDVSSMIRYLKGILNAVGATFVASGTFDTSSATVPADSTRGEANDYFNGCLLIPVAGGVILQPRVIVDYTGVGGIFTVDPNNPFTAVTGNVDYVVIAFQWSFVPAPDAVINRATPDVVGTKSSTAVYAKDDVSDVIRYLKGILDANISASGVADAGSGVGLIRDAARTEVNNWWNGQTVLMLTGAAAFQKRPISDFLAATDDIIVSPDFDAAVAAGDVYVILAHYNQIVPEAADSVLNALTSQVVGRKDDTQVFIADDVSSVIRYLKGILATINMLAEPTQSLFETWQDESGIDGNIWTETDPATGAPWSRGATGAYLRVTCVPNANETARLRSNHRWIAAPDIYGTNTIIRRLIVEFELKLTNVANIDNGNSLILALTTDPADIRTANNIIGWVLLADVLQSLTDDGGAETTDTAFGETLTNWNKLRMEIETGTVRFYINETLVATHATNLPDFPMYLNHYIDTEAGGGVTPELGLIRVWYETIER
;
A
#
# COMPACT_ATOMS: atom_id res chain seq x y z
N MET A 1 31.76 -23.29 5.31
CA MET A 1 30.76 -22.96 4.29
C MET A 1 29.50 -23.79 4.53
N ALA A 2 28.86 -23.62 5.70
CA ALA A 2 27.74 -24.45 6.16
C ALA A 2 26.77 -23.71 7.11
N VAL A 3 26.83 -22.38 7.17
CA VAL A 3 26.15 -21.61 8.24
C VAL A 3 24.94 -20.81 7.71
N ASP A 4 24.76 -20.70 6.39
CA ASP A 4 23.68 -19.87 5.82
C ASP A 4 22.43 -20.65 5.37
N PHE A 5 22.41 -21.97 5.54
CA PHE A 5 21.30 -22.83 5.09
C PHE A 5 20.13 -22.88 6.09
N LEU A 6 20.26 -22.27 7.28
CA LEU A 6 19.29 -22.33 8.37
C LEU A 6 18.21 -21.22 8.31
N GLY A 7 18.49 -20.11 7.61
CA GLY A 7 17.54 -19.00 7.42
C GLY A 7 16.40 -19.35 6.46
N GLU A 8 16.72 -19.99 5.32
CA GLU A 8 15.73 -20.49 4.36
C GLU A 8 14.92 -21.68 4.91
N LEU A 9 15.42 -22.37 5.94
CA LEU A 9 14.75 -23.50 6.57
C LEU A 9 13.45 -23.11 7.30
N ARG A 10 13.23 -21.83 7.65
CA ARG A 10 12.01 -21.40 8.37
C ARG A 10 10.75 -21.37 7.51
N ALA A 11 10.85 -21.08 6.20
CA ALA A 11 9.76 -21.29 5.26
C ALA A 11 9.53 -22.79 4.97
N ILE A 12 10.59 -23.60 5.08
CA ILE A 12 10.56 -25.05 4.88
C ILE A 12 10.01 -25.80 6.11
N ARG A 13 10.07 -25.23 7.33
CA ARG A 13 9.49 -25.89 8.52
C ARG A 13 8.00 -26.21 8.38
N GLY A 14 7.23 -25.39 7.67
CA GLY A 14 5.83 -25.69 7.35
C GLY A 14 5.65 -26.87 6.39
N LEU A 15 6.70 -27.28 5.67
CA LEU A 15 6.72 -28.41 4.76
C LEU A 15 7.34 -29.66 5.40
N ILE A 16 7.96 -29.58 6.59
CA ILE A 16 8.50 -30.75 7.28
C ILE A 16 7.35 -31.60 7.81
N SER A 17 7.15 -32.75 7.20
CA SER A 17 6.15 -33.73 7.62
C SER A 17 6.64 -34.61 8.78
N TYR A 18 7.96 -34.81 8.88
CA TYR A 18 8.58 -35.63 9.93
C TYR A 18 10.05 -35.29 10.11
N GLU A 19 10.55 -35.38 11.33
CA GLU A 19 11.97 -35.30 11.69
C GLU A 19 12.31 -36.50 12.59
N GLY A 20 13.45 -37.15 12.37
CA GLY A 20 13.84 -38.30 13.17
C GLY A 20 15.27 -38.77 12.96
N VAL A 21 15.60 -39.86 13.67
CA VAL A 21 16.92 -40.47 13.66
C VAL A 21 16.80 -41.93 13.21
N ALA A 22 17.66 -42.36 12.29
CA ALA A 22 17.71 -43.74 11.85
C ALA A 22 18.04 -44.66 13.03
N THR A 23 17.17 -45.64 13.32
CA THR A 23 17.32 -46.51 14.49
C THR A 23 17.99 -47.84 14.16
N ALA A 24 18.16 -48.14 12.88
CA ALA A 24 18.91 -49.29 12.38
C ALA A 24 19.58 -48.94 11.05
N ASN A 25 20.59 -49.74 10.66
CA ASN A 25 21.24 -49.58 9.38
C ASN A 25 20.27 -49.94 8.23
N GLY A 26 20.17 -49.05 7.24
CA GLY A 26 19.48 -49.31 5.98
C GLY A 26 20.20 -50.33 5.09
N ALA A 27 19.73 -50.50 3.86
CA ALA A 27 20.35 -51.38 2.89
C ALA A 27 21.76 -50.87 2.50
N ALA A 28 22.69 -51.79 2.21
CA ALA A 28 24.11 -51.47 1.97
C ALA A 28 24.37 -50.43 0.87
N GLY A 29 23.47 -50.28 -0.11
CA GLY A 29 23.56 -49.27 -1.18
C GLY A 29 22.81 -47.96 -0.92
N GLY A 30 22.18 -47.79 0.25
CA GLY A 30 21.35 -46.63 0.56
C GLY A 30 19.95 -46.68 -0.06
N GLY A 31 19.49 -47.88 -0.40
CA GLY A 31 18.15 -48.11 -0.95
C GLY A 31 17.04 -48.14 0.10
N THR A 32 17.38 -48.07 1.39
CA THR A 32 16.42 -47.92 2.48
C THR A 32 16.98 -47.08 3.61
N LEU A 33 16.09 -46.45 4.37
CA LEU A 33 16.33 -45.84 5.68
C LEU A 33 15.38 -46.48 6.70
N VAL A 34 15.87 -46.83 7.89
CA VAL A 34 15.06 -47.52 8.92
C VAL A 34 14.97 -46.66 10.18
N CYS A 35 13.74 -46.34 10.59
CA CYS A 35 13.43 -45.60 11.80
C CYS A 35 12.20 -46.22 12.47
N SER A 36 12.37 -46.74 13.69
CA SER A 36 11.28 -47.43 14.41
C SER A 36 10.07 -46.55 14.66
N ASP A 37 10.29 -45.24 14.84
CA ASP A 37 9.24 -44.27 15.12
C ASP A 37 8.30 -44.05 13.93
N LEU A 38 8.74 -44.39 12.72
CA LEU A 38 7.92 -44.36 11.50
C LEU A 38 6.90 -45.52 11.44
N THR A 39 6.97 -46.53 12.32
CA THR A 39 6.00 -47.65 12.34
C THR A 39 4.58 -47.22 12.69
N LEU A 40 4.42 -46.12 13.43
CA LEU A 40 3.14 -45.55 13.86
C LEU A 40 2.71 -44.33 13.03
N ARG A 41 3.43 -44.03 11.95
CA ARG A 41 3.23 -42.82 11.14
C ARG A 41 2.53 -43.16 9.81
N PRO A 42 1.84 -42.20 9.20
CA PRO A 42 1.24 -42.38 7.88
C PRO A 42 2.28 -42.71 6.82
N ASP A 43 1.82 -43.19 5.67
CA ASP A 43 2.68 -43.44 4.52
C ASP A 43 3.26 -42.12 3.97
N TYR A 44 4.58 -42.07 3.81
CA TYR A 44 5.29 -40.94 3.20
C TYR A 44 5.61 -41.13 1.71
N GLY A 45 5.04 -42.13 1.03
CA GLY A 45 5.17 -42.31 -0.41
C GLY A 45 4.83 -41.03 -1.21
N GLY A 46 5.79 -40.56 -2.02
CA GLY A 46 5.69 -39.31 -2.78
C GLY A 46 6.19 -38.05 -2.07
N ASN A 47 6.68 -38.16 -0.83
CA ASN A 47 7.42 -37.07 -0.16
C ASN A 47 8.91 -37.13 -0.48
N MET A 48 9.69 -36.16 0.00
CA MET A 48 11.14 -36.12 -0.17
C MET A 48 11.82 -36.32 1.19
N ILE A 49 12.78 -37.23 1.27
CA ILE A 49 13.63 -37.39 2.45
C ILE A 49 14.94 -36.65 2.26
N VAL A 50 15.37 -35.90 3.28
CA VAL A 50 16.61 -35.13 3.32
C VAL A 50 17.43 -35.59 4.51
N ILE A 51 18.68 -35.94 4.28
CA ILE A 51 19.61 -36.36 5.34
C ILE A 51 20.25 -35.12 5.96
N THR A 52 20.14 -34.97 7.28
CA THR A 52 20.61 -33.78 8.03
C THR A 52 21.88 -34.04 8.82
N SER A 53 22.35 -35.28 8.92
CA SER A 53 23.65 -35.61 9.51
C SER A 53 24.35 -36.82 8.86
N GLY A 54 25.61 -37.10 9.22
CA GLY A 54 26.39 -38.23 8.71
C GLY A 54 26.94 -38.05 7.28
N ASP A 55 27.40 -39.15 6.67
CA ASP A 55 28.14 -39.16 5.39
C ASP A 55 27.33 -38.63 4.19
N PHE A 56 26.00 -38.57 4.31
CA PHE A 56 25.09 -38.15 3.24
C PHE A 56 24.38 -36.82 3.54
N ILE A 57 24.90 -36.03 4.49
CA ILE A 57 24.33 -34.73 4.86
C ILE A 57 24.07 -33.82 3.64
N GLY A 58 22.88 -33.22 3.59
CA GLY A 58 22.44 -32.33 2.51
C GLY A 58 21.91 -33.05 1.27
N GLN A 59 21.99 -34.38 1.19
CA GLN A 59 21.37 -35.12 0.09
C GLN A 59 19.87 -35.29 0.31
N ALA A 60 19.10 -35.12 -0.77
CA ALA A 60 17.66 -35.33 -0.80
C ALA A 60 17.27 -36.38 -1.85
N ARG A 61 16.23 -37.18 -1.57
CA ARG A 61 15.67 -38.17 -2.51
C ARG A 61 14.15 -38.23 -2.37
N ASN A 62 13.45 -38.41 -3.48
CA ASN A 62 12.02 -38.72 -3.44
C ASN A 62 11.82 -40.12 -2.84
N ILE A 63 10.74 -40.30 -2.09
CA ILE A 63 10.31 -41.60 -1.56
C ILE A 63 9.34 -42.20 -2.59
N ASP A 64 9.71 -43.32 -3.22
CA ASP A 64 8.88 -44.00 -4.24
C ASP A 64 8.51 -45.41 -3.79
N GLY A 65 7.76 -45.47 -2.69
CA GLY A 65 7.29 -46.71 -2.10
C GLY A 65 6.55 -46.45 -0.79
N VAL A 66 5.78 -47.45 -0.36
CA VAL A 66 5.03 -47.40 0.90
C VAL A 66 6.02 -47.41 2.07
N THR A 67 5.85 -46.50 3.02
CA THR A 67 6.56 -46.54 4.31
C THR A 67 6.02 -47.72 5.10
N ASN A 68 6.79 -48.82 5.15
CA ASN A 68 6.32 -50.07 5.73
C ASN A 68 7.20 -50.47 6.91
N LEU A 69 6.59 -50.74 8.07
CA LEU A 69 7.27 -51.15 9.30
C LEU A 69 8.46 -50.25 9.66
N GLY A 70 8.31 -48.94 9.48
CA GLY A 70 9.34 -47.94 9.78
C GLY A 70 10.49 -47.87 8.77
N THR A 71 10.34 -48.51 7.60
CA THR A 71 11.33 -48.44 6.51
C THR A 71 10.85 -47.50 5.42
N VAL A 72 11.72 -46.56 5.02
CA VAL A 72 11.53 -45.65 3.88
C VAL A 72 12.41 -46.11 2.73
N THR A 73 11.85 -46.17 1.53
CA THR A 73 12.56 -46.57 0.30
C THR A 73 12.69 -45.37 -0.64
N PRO A 74 13.87 -44.71 -0.72
CA PRO A 74 14.10 -43.65 -1.70
C PRO A 74 14.06 -44.21 -3.14
N HIS A 75 13.51 -43.42 -4.07
CA HIS A 75 13.43 -43.72 -5.50
C HIS A 75 14.81 -43.98 -6.12
N VAL A 76 15.81 -43.20 -5.72
CA VAL A 76 17.22 -43.39 -6.09
C VAL A 76 18.03 -43.54 -4.82
N ALA A 77 18.82 -44.60 -4.76
CA ALA A 77 19.65 -44.90 -3.59
C ALA A 77 20.66 -43.77 -3.29
N PHE A 78 21.04 -43.62 -2.02
CA PHE A 78 22.02 -42.62 -1.60
C PHE A 78 23.47 -42.92 -2.00
N GLY A 79 23.75 -44.13 -2.50
CA GLY A 79 25.08 -44.55 -2.95
C GLY A 79 25.95 -45.18 -1.85
N GLY A 80 25.40 -45.37 -0.65
CA GLY A 80 25.99 -46.14 0.44
C GLY A 80 25.02 -46.28 1.62
N GLN A 81 25.38 -47.10 2.61
CA GLN A 81 24.47 -47.46 3.70
C GLN A 81 24.16 -46.26 4.61
N ILE A 82 22.88 -45.94 4.79
CA ILE A 82 22.46 -45.03 5.87
C ILE A 82 22.56 -45.81 7.19
N VAL A 83 23.49 -45.43 8.05
CA VAL A 83 23.73 -46.11 9.33
C VAL A 83 22.82 -45.60 10.44
N ALA A 84 22.64 -46.40 11.49
CA ALA A 84 21.93 -45.98 12.69
C ALA A 84 22.59 -44.73 13.32
N GLY A 85 21.77 -43.80 13.82
CA GLY A 85 22.21 -42.51 14.37
C GLY A 85 22.21 -41.36 13.37
N VAL A 86 21.97 -41.62 12.08
CA VAL A 86 21.83 -40.55 11.07
C VAL A 86 20.49 -39.82 11.24
N GLU A 87 20.56 -38.50 11.34
CA GLU A 87 19.40 -37.61 11.42
C GLU A 87 18.86 -37.32 10.01
N PHE A 88 17.54 -37.22 9.90
CA PHE A 88 16.86 -36.93 8.65
C PHE A 88 15.55 -36.18 8.86
N VAL A 89 15.09 -35.51 7.81
CA VAL A 89 13.76 -34.91 7.71
C VAL A 89 13.01 -35.43 6.49
N ILE A 90 11.70 -35.58 6.59
CA ILE A 90 10.81 -35.85 5.45
C ILE A 90 10.01 -34.58 5.18
N VAL A 91 10.09 -34.08 3.96
CA VAL A 91 9.46 -32.85 3.49
C VAL A 91 8.34 -33.18 2.52
N ALA A 92 7.18 -32.54 2.67
CA ALA A 92 6.05 -32.64 1.77
C ALA A 92 6.44 -32.07 0.40
N SER A 93 6.79 -32.94 -0.55
CA SER A 93 7.17 -32.56 -1.91
C SER A 93 5.97 -32.43 -2.86
N ARG A 94 4.77 -32.83 -2.43
CA ARG A 94 3.58 -32.66 -3.26
C ARG A 94 3.03 -31.24 -3.08
N MET A 95 2.98 -30.47 -4.17
CA MET A 95 2.04 -29.34 -4.32
C MET A 95 0.56 -29.80 -4.35
N VAL A 96 0.32 -31.10 -4.17
CA VAL A 96 -1.00 -31.66 -3.87
C VAL A 96 -0.94 -32.11 -2.42
N HIS A 97 -1.54 -31.32 -1.54
CA HIS A 97 -1.61 -31.57 -0.10
C HIS A 97 -1.65 -33.06 0.26
N ALA A 98 -0.74 -33.49 1.13
CA ALA A 98 -1.00 -34.66 1.95
C ALA A 98 -2.32 -34.40 2.69
N LEU A 99 -3.32 -35.25 2.48
CA LEU A 99 -4.64 -35.16 3.09
C LEU A 99 -4.53 -35.42 4.61
N GLY A 100 -3.97 -34.47 5.34
CA GLY A 100 -4.54 -34.12 6.64
C GLY A 100 -5.80 -33.29 6.37
N PRO A 101 -6.84 -33.36 7.22
CA PRO A 101 -8.07 -32.59 7.01
C PRO A 101 -7.77 -31.09 7.13
N SER A 102 -7.40 -30.46 6.02
CA SER A 102 -7.53 -29.02 5.88
C SER A 102 -9.01 -28.75 5.61
N VAL A 103 -9.69 -28.04 6.51
CA VAL A 103 -11.00 -27.44 6.21
C VAL A 103 -10.75 -26.40 5.14
N GLY A 104 -10.85 -26.82 3.88
CA GLY A 104 -10.85 -25.93 2.74
C GLY A 104 -12.16 -25.16 2.70
N LEU A 105 -12.19 -24.09 1.90
CA LEU A 105 -13.44 -23.37 1.62
C LEU A 105 -14.53 -24.28 0.98
N TRP A 106 -14.15 -25.47 0.51
CA TRP A 106 -15.04 -26.53 0.05
C TRP A 106 -14.41 -27.92 0.27
N MET A 107 -15.25 -28.95 0.45
CA MET A 107 -14.88 -30.34 0.71
C MET A 107 -15.88 -31.28 0.02
N PHE A 108 -15.48 -32.52 -0.30
CA PHE A 108 -16.40 -33.56 -0.78
C PHE A 108 -16.56 -34.67 0.25
N GLY A 109 -17.67 -35.41 0.20
CA GLY A 109 -17.88 -36.65 0.93
C GLY A 109 -18.81 -37.62 0.21
N ILE A 110 -18.68 -38.90 0.56
CA ILE A 110 -19.62 -39.95 0.16
C ILE A 110 -20.41 -40.32 1.41
N VAL A 111 -21.73 -40.37 1.26
CA VAL A 111 -22.64 -40.74 2.34
C VAL A 111 -22.40 -42.21 2.68
N ASP A 112 -22.11 -42.47 3.95
CA ASP A 112 -21.63 -43.76 4.43
C ASP A 112 -22.67 -44.88 4.23
N ALA A 113 -22.21 -46.12 4.07
CA ALA A 113 -23.07 -47.28 3.89
C ALA A 113 -24.03 -47.53 5.07
N THR A 114 -23.73 -46.96 6.25
CA THR A 114 -24.58 -47.04 7.45
C THR A 114 -25.69 -45.99 7.48
N GLN A 115 -25.75 -45.06 6.52
CA GLN A 115 -26.80 -44.05 6.41
C GLN A 115 -28.19 -44.69 6.31
N VAL A 116 -29.10 -44.27 7.19
CA VAL A 116 -30.54 -44.49 7.04
C VAL A 116 -31.12 -43.33 6.23
N ALA A 117 -31.97 -43.61 5.25
CA ALA A 117 -32.61 -42.58 4.42
C ALA A 117 -33.18 -41.44 5.28
N SER A 118 -32.69 -40.22 5.07
CA SER A 118 -32.97 -39.07 5.93
C SER A 118 -32.94 -37.77 5.14
N THR A 119 -33.79 -36.82 5.52
CA THR A 119 -33.79 -35.46 4.93
C THR A 119 -32.94 -34.47 5.72
N THR A 120 -32.54 -34.80 6.96
CA THR A 120 -31.94 -33.84 7.92
C THR A 120 -30.63 -34.33 8.53
N THR A 121 -30.29 -35.61 8.39
CA THR A 121 -29.09 -36.18 9.00
C THR A 121 -28.30 -36.90 7.94
N VAL A 122 -27.03 -36.56 7.78
CA VAL A 122 -26.15 -37.16 6.78
C VAL A 122 -24.87 -37.65 7.46
N ILE A 123 -24.54 -38.92 7.27
CA ILE A 123 -23.35 -39.56 7.83
C ILE A 123 -22.30 -39.71 6.74
N THR A 124 -21.10 -39.22 6.99
CA THR A 124 -19.93 -39.44 6.11
C THR A 124 -18.78 -40.05 6.91
N ASN A 125 -17.73 -40.54 6.24
CA ASN A 125 -16.60 -41.22 6.90
C ASN A 125 -15.22 -40.62 6.58
N ASN A 126 -15.21 -39.48 5.90
CA ASN A 126 -14.03 -38.93 5.24
C ASN A 126 -13.54 -37.59 5.83
N LEU A 127 -14.09 -37.19 6.98
CA LEU A 127 -13.77 -35.95 7.70
C LEU A 127 -13.29 -36.24 9.13
N GLN A 128 -12.36 -37.18 9.25
CA GLN A 128 -11.79 -37.55 10.55
C GLN A 128 -10.95 -36.41 11.12
N ASN A 129 -11.08 -36.12 12.42
CA ASN A 129 -10.34 -35.11 13.18
C ASN A 129 -10.74 -33.64 12.91
N VAL A 130 -11.93 -33.39 12.36
CA VAL A 130 -12.55 -32.06 12.42
C VAL A 130 -13.16 -31.89 13.82
N PRO A 131 -12.90 -30.79 14.55
CA PRO A 131 -13.54 -30.53 15.85
C PRO A 131 -15.07 -30.48 15.74
N ASP A 132 -15.76 -30.94 16.79
CA ASP A 132 -17.21 -30.71 16.95
C ASP A 132 -17.54 -29.23 16.77
N ASP A 133 -18.72 -28.95 16.24
CA ASP A 133 -19.30 -27.61 16.03
C ASP A 133 -18.53 -26.69 15.05
N LEU A 134 -17.33 -27.07 14.56
CA LEU A 134 -16.54 -26.20 13.67
C LEU A 134 -17.25 -25.89 12.35
N LEU A 135 -18.09 -26.81 11.88
CA LEU A 135 -18.84 -26.67 10.63
C LEU A 135 -20.25 -26.10 10.84
N GLU A 136 -20.65 -25.84 12.08
CA GLU A 136 -21.98 -25.31 12.41
C GLU A 136 -22.11 -23.86 11.94
N GLY A 137 -23.22 -23.55 11.27
CA GLY A 137 -23.63 -22.18 11.01
C GLY A 137 -22.95 -21.49 9.82
N GLN A 138 -21.70 -21.81 9.49
CA GLN A 138 -20.93 -21.17 8.40
C GLN A 138 -20.77 -22.06 7.15
N PHE A 139 -21.17 -23.33 7.22
CA PHE A 139 -21.05 -24.26 6.11
C PHE A 139 -22.41 -24.78 5.65
N TRP A 140 -22.46 -25.17 4.38
CA TRP A 140 -23.64 -25.71 3.71
C TRP A 140 -23.28 -27.02 3.03
N MET A 141 -24.25 -27.93 2.95
CA MET A 141 -24.15 -29.21 2.27
C MET A 141 -24.93 -29.19 0.96
N GLN A 142 -24.29 -29.57 -0.14
CA GLN A 142 -24.93 -29.83 -1.42
C GLN A 142 -24.93 -31.32 -1.73
N VAL A 143 -26.05 -31.88 -2.21
CA VAL A 143 -26.05 -33.23 -2.81
C VAL A 143 -25.66 -33.09 -4.28
N ILE A 144 -24.49 -33.60 -4.66
CA ILE A 144 -23.96 -33.48 -6.03
C ILE A 144 -24.45 -34.62 -6.91
N TYR A 145 -24.64 -35.81 -6.33
CA TYR A 145 -25.10 -36.98 -7.06
C TYR A 145 -25.98 -37.83 -6.16
N ASN A 146 -27.23 -38.02 -6.58
CA ASN A 146 -28.14 -38.95 -5.94
C ASN A 146 -27.90 -40.35 -6.54
N SER A 147 -27.28 -41.24 -5.77
CA SER A 147 -26.87 -42.56 -6.22
C SER A 147 -28.04 -43.53 -6.41
N SER A 148 -29.12 -43.36 -5.65
CA SER A 148 -30.29 -44.23 -5.71
C SER A 148 -31.29 -43.79 -6.79
N ALA A 149 -31.32 -42.50 -7.12
CA ALA A 149 -32.12 -41.95 -8.20
C ALA A 149 -31.43 -40.73 -8.87
N PRO A 150 -30.45 -40.96 -9.77
CA PRO A 150 -29.70 -39.89 -10.42
C PRO A 150 -30.60 -38.87 -11.11
N THR A 151 -30.21 -37.60 -11.10
CA THR A 151 -30.95 -36.46 -11.70
C THR A 151 -32.29 -36.13 -11.04
N THR A 152 -32.62 -36.75 -9.92
CA THR A 152 -33.82 -36.45 -9.13
C THR A 152 -33.44 -35.88 -7.76
N ALA A 153 -34.37 -35.18 -7.12
CA ALA A 153 -34.17 -34.63 -5.78
C ALA A 153 -33.62 -35.72 -4.83
N PRO A 154 -32.65 -35.40 -3.95
CA PRO A 154 -32.19 -34.03 -3.62
C PRO A 154 -30.99 -33.52 -4.44
N GLU A 155 -30.66 -34.14 -5.59
CA GLU A 155 -29.51 -33.72 -6.42
C GLU A 155 -29.58 -32.23 -6.82
N GLY A 156 -28.49 -31.50 -6.57
CA GLY A 156 -28.34 -30.07 -6.79
C GLY A 156 -28.83 -29.17 -5.65
N GLU A 157 -29.56 -29.71 -4.66
CA GLU A 157 -30.02 -28.94 -3.49
C GLU A 157 -28.89 -28.62 -2.52
N ILE A 158 -28.92 -27.42 -1.94
CA ILE A 158 -27.98 -26.92 -0.94
C ILE A 158 -28.75 -26.64 0.36
N ARG A 159 -28.23 -27.08 1.50
CA ARG A 159 -28.83 -26.93 2.84
C ARG A 159 -27.80 -26.55 3.88
N ARG A 160 -28.19 -25.70 4.84
CA ARG A 160 -27.27 -25.24 5.89
C ARG A 160 -26.94 -26.38 6.83
N ILE A 161 -25.69 -26.48 7.27
CA ILE A 161 -25.29 -27.38 8.35
C ILE A 161 -25.59 -26.68 9.68
N THR A 162 -26.48 -27.28 10.47
CA THR A 162 -26.94 -26.75 11.75
C THR A 162 -26.28 -27.44 12.94
N ASP A 163 -25.59 -28.55 12.74
CA ASP A 163 -24.82 -29.25 13.76
C ASP A 163 -23.81 -30.20 13.09
N PHE A 164 -22.65 -30.39 13.70
CA PHE A 164 -21.62 -31.32 13.27
C PHE A 164 -20.99 -32.04 14.47
N VAL A 165 -21.12 -33.37 14.48
CA VAL A 165 -20.60 -34.22 15.55
C VAL A 165 -19.56 -35.21 15.02
N GLN A 166 -18.37 -35.16 15.62
CA GLN A 166 -17.23 -36.05 15.36
C GLN A 166 -17.43 -37.39 16.07
N GLY A 167 -17.93 -38.40 15.36
CA GLY A 167 -18.12 -39.77 15.85
C GLY A 167 -16.89 -40.68 15.70
N GLY A 168 -15.68 -40.12 15.64
CA GLY A 168 -14.46 -40.87 15.34
C GLY A 168 -14.34 -41.22 13.85
N ALA A 169 -14.58 -42.49 13.49
CA ALA A 169 -14.47 -42.96 12.10
C ALA A 169 -15.64 -42.50 11.22
N LEU A 170 -16.80 -42.26 11.82
CA LEU A 170 -17.99 -41.70 11.17
C LEU A 170 -18.24 -40.29 11.69
N GLN A 171 -18.74 -39.41 10.84
CA GLN A 171 -19.09 -38.03 11.16
C GLN A 171 -20.57 -37.82 10.85
N THR A 172 -21.28 -37.14 11.74
CA THR A 172 -22.72 -36.90 11.59
C THR A 172 -22.97 -35.42 11.39
N PHE A 173 -23.63 -35.08 10.29
CA PHE A 173 -24.13 -33.75 9.98
C PHE A 173 -25.61 -33.68 10.27
N THR A 174 -26.05 -32.62 10.97
CA THR A 174 -27.45 -32.20 10.94
C THR A 174 -27.57 -31.01 9.99
N VAL A 175 -28.54 -31.07 9.09
CA VAL A 175 -28.78 -30.07 8.06
C VAL A 175 -30.24 -29.66 8.02
N ASP A 176 -30.50 -28.47 7.47
CA ASP A 176 -31.85 -28.09 7.05
C ASP A 176 -32.43 -29.14 6.08
N ALA A 177 -33.74 -29.38 6.15
CA ALA A 177 -34.35 -30.50 5.45
C ALA A 177 -34.23 -30.40 3.91
N PHE A 178 -33.63 -31.40 3.28
CA PHE A 178 -33.72 -31.64 1.84
C PHE A 178 -35.16 -31.98 1.40
N THR A 179 -35.53 -31.74 0.14
CA THR A 179 -36.89 -32.08 -0.33
C THR A 179 -37.14 -33.58 -0.51
N ALA A 180 -36.07 -34.38 -0.53
CA ALA A 180 -36.08 -35.83 -0.59
C ALA A 180 -34.94 -36.43 0.28
N ASN A 181 -34.99 -37.74 0.51
CA ASN A 181 -34.00 -38.42 1.35
C ASN A 181 -32.60 -38.41 0.72
N VAL A 182 -31.60 -38.16 1.55
CA VAL A 182 -30.19 -38.49 1.30
C VAL A 182 -29.94 -39.91 1.80
N GLU A 183 -29.34 -40.74 0.97
CA GLU A 183 -29.19 -42.18 1.17
C GLU A 183 -27.72 -42.62 1.04
N ALA A 184 -27.44 -43.85 1.45
CA ALA A 184 -26.10 -44.43 1.38
C ALA A 184 -25.56 -44.46 -0.06
N GLY A 185 -24.34 -43.97 -0.26
CA GLY A 185 -23.68 -43.90 -1.57
C GLY A 185 -23.86 -42.59 -2.33
N ASP A 186 -24.70 -41.68 -1.83
CA ASP A 186 -24.83 -40.34 -2.41
C ASP A 186 -23.53 -39.55 -2.25
N MET A 187 -23.27 -38.64 -3.19
CA MET A 187 -22.12 -37.74 -3.11
C MET A 187 -22.57 -36.37 -2.64
N VAL A 188 -21.88 -35.85 -1.63
CA VAL A 188 -22.14 -34.53 -1.05
C VAL A 188 -20.92 -33.63 -1.14
N ALA A 189 -21.14 -32.32 -1.24
CA ALA A 189 -20.12 -31.30 -1.02
C ALA A 189 -20.47 -30.48 0.21
N ILE A 190 -19.45 -30.09 0.98
CA ILE A 190 -19.56 -29.14 2.08
C ILE A 190 -18.85 -27.88 1.63
N ILE A 191 -19.53 -26.75 1.71
CA ILE A 191 -19.10 -25.48 1.13
C ILE A 191 -19.19 -24.40 2.20
N HIS A 192 -18.12 -23.64 2.40
CA HIS A 192 -18.12 -22.49 3.28
C HIS A 192 -18.97 -21.37 2.68
N GLU A 193 -19.69 -20.63 3.53
CA GLU A 193 -20.58 -19.54 3.11
C GLU A 193 -19.89 -18.48 2.24
N SER A 194 -18.58 -18.27 2.42
CA SER A 194 -17.81 -17.32 1.61
C SER A 194 -17.57 -17.75 0.15
N ILE A 195 -17.85 -19.01 -0.23
CA ILE A 195 -17.89 -19.45 -1.63
C ILE A 195 -19.30 -19.34 -2.21
N LEU A 196 -20.32 -19.31 -1.34
CA LEU A 196 -21.71 -19.12 -1.73
C LEU A 196 -22.06 -17.65 -1.98
N THR A 197 -21.07 -16.75 -2.06
CA THR A 197 -21.24 -15.29 -2.24
C THR A 197 -21.97 -14.91 -3.52
N ILE A 198 -22.19 -15.85 -4.43
CA ILE A 198 -23.15 -15.71 -5.53
C ILE A 198 -24.52 -16.12 -5.01
N GLU A 199 -25.18 -15.26 -4.23
CA GLU A 199 -26.55 -15.50 -3.77
C GLU A 199 -27.49 -15.44 -4.99
N ILE A 200 -28.20 -16.53 -5.31
CA ILE A 200 -29.26 -16.45 -6.32
C ILE A 200 -30.50 -15.88 -5.65
N LEU A 201 -30.70 -14.57 -5.76
CA LEU A 201 -31.83 -13.83 -5.19
C LEU A 201 -33.16 -14.13 -5.88
N GLY A 202 -33.11 -14.68 -7.09
CA GLY A 202 -34.30 -14.92 -7.88
C GLY A 202 -34.11 -15.85 -9.05
N ARG A 203 -35.19 -16.54 -9.41
CA ARG A 203 -35.36 -17.25 -10.68
C ARG A 203 -36.71 -16.86 -11.28
N GLY A 204 -36.82 -16.90 -12.59
CA GLY A 204 -38.07 -16.64 -13.30
C GLY A 204 -37.94 -16.89 -14.79
N THR A 205 -39.00 -16.56 -15.52
CA THR A 205 -39.04 -16.62 -16.98
C THR A 205 -39.35 -15.22 -17.49
N LEU A 206 -38.49 -14.68 -18.37
CA LEU A 206 -38.76 -13.38 -19.00
C LEU A 206 -39.92 -13.53 -19.98
N ASP A 207 -40.88 -12.61 -20.01
CA ASP A 207 -42.07 -12.65 -20.87
C ASP A 207 -42.05 -11.64 -22.03
N THR A 208 -41.11 -10.68 -22.05
CA THR A 208 -40.94 -9.71 -23.13
C THR A 208 -39.54 -9.72 -23.76
N SER A 209 -39.49 -9.38 -25.05
CA SER A 209 -38.28 -9.39 -25.87
C SER A 209 -37.65 -7.99 -25.95
N SER A 210 -37.10 -7.48 -24.84
CA SER A 210 -36.33 -6.23 -24.83
C SER A 210 -34.90 -6.47 -24.35
N ALA A 211 -33.92 -5.96 -25.10
CA ALA A 211 -32.50 -6.10 -24.76
C ALA A 211 -32.06 -5.20 -23.60
N THR A 212 -32.86 -4.16 -23.29
CA THR A 212 -32.60 -3.16 -22.24
C THR A 212 -33.63 -3.19 -21.12
N VAL A 213 -34.83 -3.71 -21.38
CA VAL A 213 -35.95 -3.71 -20.43
C VAL A 213 -36.73 -5.04 -20.43
N PRO A 214 -36.08 -6.18 -20.13
CA PRO A 214 -36.79 -7.45 -20.03
C PRO A 214 -37.77 -7.43 -18.85
N GLU A 215 -38.87 -8.17 -18.96
CA GLU A 215 -39.93 -8.23 -17.95
C GLU A 215 -40.18 -9.68 -17.54
N ASP A 216 -40.56 -9.89 -16.29
CA ASP A 216 -41.18 -11.10 -15.75
C ASP A 216 -42.43 -10.67 -14.98
N SER A 217 -43.58 -10.59 -15.66
CA SER A 217 -44.83 -10.07 -15.09
C SER A 217 -45.39 -10.88 -13.93
N THR A 218 -44.79 -12.04 -13.62
CA THR A 218 -45.21 -12.89 -12.50
C THR A 218 -44.57 -12.50 -11.17
N ARG A 219 -43.59 -11.58 -11.19
CA ARG A 219 -42.84 -11.17 -10.01
C ARG A 219 -43.51 -10.06 -9.18
N PRO A 220 -43.77 -10.30 -7.87
CA PRO A 220 -44.46 -9.35 -7.00
C PRO A 220 -43.52 -8.50 -6.13
N GLU A 221 -42.21 -8.62 -6.27
CA GLU A 221 -41.24 -7.89 -5.42
C GLU A 221 -41.35 -6.37 -5.62
N GLY A 222 -41.00 -5.59 -4.59
CA GLY A 222 -41.15 -4.13 -4.60
C GLY A 222 -40.29 -3.41 -5.65
N VAL A 223 -40.59 -2.13 -5.88
CA VAL A 223 -39.76 -1.27 -6.74
C VAL A 223 -38.31 -1.26 -6.26
N ASP A 224 -37.38 -1.42 -7.20
CA ASP A 224 -35.93 -1.47 -7.01
C ASP A 224 -35.40 -2.58 -6.09
N TYR A 225 -36.21 -3.61 -5.80
CA TYR A 225 -35.79 -4.74 -4.97
C TYR A 225 -34.54 -5.45 -5.52
N PHE A 226 -34.37 -5.53 -6.84
CA PHE A 226 -33.21 -6.16 -7.50
C PHE A 226 -32.20 -5.14 -8.06
N LYS A 227 -32.29 -3.87 -7.67
CA LYS A 227 -31.35 -2.85 -8.15
C LYS A 227 -29.92 -3.19 -7.68
N GLY A 228 -28.97 -3.16 -8.61
CA GLY A 228 -27.57 -3.50 -8.38
C GLY A 228 -27.24 -4.98 -8.64
N CYS A 229 -28.24 -5.86 -8.69
CA CYS A 229 -28.04 -7.28 -8.97
C CYS A 229 -27.72 -7.54 -10.46
N LEU A 230 -27.20 -8.74 -10.76
CA LEU A 230 -26.99 -9.21 -12.13
C LEU A 230 -28.13 -10.13 -12.55
N LEU A 231 -28.81 -9.80 -13.65
CA LEU A 231 -29.74 -10.68 -14.34
C LEU A 231 -28.97 -11.49 -15.40
N MET A 232 -29.07 -12.81 -15.35
CA MET A 232 -28.46 -13.69 -16.34
C MET A 232 -29.48 -14.70 -16.85
N THR A 233 -29.71 -14.72 -18.16
CA THR A 233 -30.54 -15.74 -18.79
C THR A 233 -29.78 -17.07 -18.83
N THR A 234 -30.48 -18.16 -18.54
CA THR A 234 -29.92 -19.53 -18.53
C THR A 234 -30.08 -20.23 -19.87
N GLU A 235 -30.83 -19.63 -20.80
CA GLU A 235 -31.11 -20.14 -22.15
C GLU A 235 -31.33 -19.01 -23.18
N GLY A 236 -31.61 -19.40 -24.43
CA GLY A 236 -31.88 -18.48 -25.55
C GLY A 236 -30.65 -17.82 -26.18
N ALA A 237 -30.91 -16.84 -27.06
CA ALA A 237 -29.87 -16.17 -27.88
C ALA A 237 -28.89 -15.31 -27.08
N VAL A 238 -29.22 -15.01 -25.82
CA VAL A 238 -28.42 -14.18 -24.91
C VAL A 238 -27.99 -14.95 -23.65
N ARG A 239 -28.03 -16.28 -23.71
CA ARG A 239 -27.62 -17.19 -22.62
C ARG A 239 -26.26 -16.80 -22.04
N PHE A 240 -26.15 -16.79 -20.72
CA PHE A 240 -24.93 -16.48 -19.97
C PHE A 240 -24.37 -15.08 -20.22
N GLN A 241 -25.23 -14.12 -20.58
CA GLN A 241 -24.89 -12.72 -20.61
C GLN A 241 -25.37 -12.07 -19.32
N PRO A 242 -24.54 -11.95 -18.26
CA PRO A 242 -24.96 -11.24 -17.06
C PRO A 242 -25.13 -9.75 -17.38
N ARG A 243 -26.21 -9.16 -16.90
CA ARG A 243 -26.57 -7.77 -17.12
C ARG A 243 -27.00 -7.12 -15.83
N ARG A 244 -26.41 -5.98 -15.53
CA ARG A 244 -26.72 -5.25 -14.31
C ARG A 244 -28.12 -4.65 -14.39
N ILE A 245 -28.92 -4.88 -13.35
CA ILE A 245 -30.23 -4.27 -13.17
C ILE A 245 -30.00 -2.88 -12.55
N VAL A 246 -30.31 -1.82 -13.29
CA VAL A 246 -30.21 -0.42 -12.81
C VAL A 246 -31.49 0.08 -12.16
N ALA A 247 -32.63 -0.55 -12.47
CA ALA A 247 -33.91 -0.36 -11.80
C ALA A 247 -34.80 -1.60 -11.97
N SER A 248 -35.70 -1.85 -11.01
CA SER A 248 -36.75 -2.87 -11.16
C SER A 248 -38.12 -2.34 -10.73
N SER A 249 -39.20 -2.78 -11.39
CA SER A 249 -40.55 -2.34 -11.05
C SER A 249 -41.30 -3.40 -10.24
N ALA A 250 -42.36 -2.98 -9.54
CA ALA A 250 -43.28 -3.89 -8.86
C ALA A 250 -44.13 -4.75 -9.82
N ALA A 251 -44.00 -4.54 -11.13
CA ALA A 251 -44.59 -5.38 -12.16
C ALA A 251 -43.56 -6.35 -12.78
N GLY A 252 -42.37 -6.49 -12.18
CA GLY A 252 -41.32 -7.39 -12.66
C GLY A 252 -40.59 -6.90 -13.91
N VAL A 253 -40.63 -5.60 -14.19
CA VAL A 253 -39.86 -4.99 -15.30
C VAL A 253 -38.43 -4.69 -14.82
N PHE A 254 -37.41 -5.24 -15.46
CA PHE A 254 -36.01 -4.97 -15.16
C PHE A 254 -35.43 -3.99 -16.16
N THR A 255 -34.97 -2.82 -15.71
CA THR A 255 -34.16 -1.92 -16.55
C THR A 255 -32.70 -2.32 -16.41
N LEU A 256 -32.03 -2.64 -17.51
CA LEU A 256 -30.62 -3.03 -17.55
C LEU A 256 -29.71 -1.84 -17.83
N ASP A 257 -28.43 -1.95 -17.48
CA ASP A 257 -27.41 -0.94 -17.80
C ASP A 257 -27.39 -0.63 -19.31
N PRO A 258 -27.71 0.61 -19.73
CA PRO A 258 -27.79 0.97 -21.14
C PRO A 258 -26.44 0.91 -21.86
N ASN A 259 -25.31 0.97 -21.14
CA ASN A 259 -23.98 0.86 -21.72
C ASN A 259 -23.59 -0.59 -22.02
N ASN A 260 -24.30 -1.55 -21.44
CA ASN A 260 -24.04 -2.97 -21.63
C ASN A 260 -25.37 -3.75 -21.67
N PRO A 261 -26.22 -3.56 -22.70
CA PRO A 261 -27.48 -4.29 -22.85
C PRO A 261 -27.24 -5.73 -23.32
N PHE A 262 -28.28 -6.56 -23.32
CA PHE A 262 -28.20 -7.87 -24.00
C PHE A 262 -27.84 -7.69 -25.48
N THR A 263 -27.10 -8.63 -26.06
CA THR A 263 -26.69 -8.52 -27.49
C THR A 263 -27.85 -8.69 -28.47
N ALA A 264 -28.99 -9.20 -28.00
CA ALA A 264 -30.23 -9.35 -28.74
C ALA A 264 -31.42 -9.29 -27.75
N ALA A 265 -32.64 -9.26 -28.26
CA ALA A 265 -33.82 -9.40 -27.42
C ALA A 265 -33.91 -10.85 -26.85
N PRO A 266 -34.08 -11.04 -25.53
CA PRO A 266 -34.04 -12.36 -24.90
C PRO A 266 -35.19 -13.27 -25.31
N GLY A 267 -36.42 -12.73 -25.43
CA GLY A 267 -37.62 -13.54 -25.67
C GLY A 267 -38.09 -14.28 -24.41
N LEU A 268 -38.90 -15.33 -24.61
CA LEU A 268 -39.38 -16.18 -23.52
C LEU A 268 -38.26 -17.14 -23.08
N VAL A 269 -37.50 -16.75 -22.06
CA VAL A 269 -36.31 -17.49 -21.58
C VAL A 269 -36.22 -17.47 -20.06
N ASP A 270 -35.75 -18.58 -19.50
CA ASP A 270 -35.42 -18.65 -18.08
C ASP A 270 -34.22 -17.78 -17.72
N TYR A 271 -34.26 -17.21 -16.51
CA TYR A 271 -33.18 -16.39 -15.96
C TYR A 271 -32.98 -16.63 -14.46
N ILE A 272 -31.82 -16.20 -14.00
CA ILE A 272 -31.47 -16.08 -12.58
C ILE A 272 -31.04 -14.65 -12.26
N ILE A 273 -31.29 -14.21 -11.02
CA ILE A 273 -30.77 -12.97 -10.46
C ILE A 273 -29.69 -13.33 -9.44
N ILE A 274 -28.51 -12.78 -9.64
CA ILE A 274 -27.34 -12.96 -8.78
C ILE A 274 -27.17 -11.71 -7.91
N GLY A 275 -27.25 -11.92 -6.60
CA GLY A 275 -27.02 -10.96 -5.54
C GLY A 275 -25.57 -10.93 -5.14
N GLU A 276 -24.73 -10.28 -5.94
CA GLU A 276 -23.55 -9.63 -5.37
C GLU A 276 -23.89 -8.15 -5.27
N GLN A 277 -24.11 -7.65 -4.05
CA GLN A 277 -24.00 -6.23 -3.76
C GLN A 277 -22.52 -5.84 -3.72
N THR A 278 -21.81 -5.99 -4.84
CA THR A 278 -20.51 -5.34 -5.05
C THR A 278 -20.74 -4.03 -5.79
N GLU A 279 -21.66 -3.21 -5.28
CA GLU A 279 -21.73 -1.83 -5.69
C GLU A 279 -21.04 -0.98 -4.63
N PHE A 280 -19.83 -0.50 -4.96
CA PHE A 280 -19.45 0.86 -4.62
C PHE A 280 -20.50 1.77 -5.25
N ILE A 281 -21.64 1.96 -4.58
CA ILE A 281 -22.72 2.80 -5.08
C ILE A 281 -22.20 4.23 -5.05
N PRO A 282 -22.13 4.95 -6.18
CA PRO A 282 -22.20 6.40 -6.16
C PRO A 282 -23.66 6.74 -5.81
N GLY A 283 -24.00 6.51 -4.55
CA GLY A 283 -25.33 6.69 -4.01
C GLY A 283 -25.52 8.14 -3.64
N VAL A 284 -26.39 8.83 -4.36
CA VAL A 284 -27.03 10.05 -3.86
C VAL A 284 -27.60 9.74 -2.47
N ASP A 285 -27.03 10.44 -1.48
CA ASP A 285 -27.30 10.35 -0.05
C ASP A 285 -28.77 10.04 0.31
N GLY A 286 -28.98 8.84 0.86
CA GLY A 286 -30.22 8.44 1.50
C GLY A 286 -29.96 7.96 2.92
N VAL A 287 -29.86 8.88 3.88
CA VAL A 287 -30.07 8.80 5.36
C VAL A 287 -29.38 7.64 6.16
N ASN A 288 -28.79 6.63 5.52
CA ASN A 288 -28.29 5.41 6.16
C ASN A 288 -26.79 5.15 5.92
N ASN A 289 -25.97 6.19 5.71
CA ASN A 289 -24.51 6.04 5.74
C ASN A 289 -24.01 6.20 7.18
N ARG A 290 -23.45 5.13 7.75
CA ARG A 290 -23.04 5.07 9.17
C ARG A 290 -21.58 5.43 9.45
N THR A 291 -20.73 5.62 8.44
CA THR A 291 -19.30 5.95 8.62
C THR A 291 -18.76 6.96 7.58
N PRO A 292 -17.93 7.95 7.99
CA PRO A 292 -17.38 8.99 7.10
C PRO A 292 -16.33 8.53 6.07
N SER A 293 -15.80 7.30 6.18
CA SER A 293 -14.76 6.77 5.29
C SER A 293 -15.22 6.52 3.85
N ASP A 294 -16.54 6.54 3.61
CA ASP A 294 -17.13 6.03 2.37
C ASP A 294 -17.53 7.14 1.38
N VAL A 295 -17.01 8.37 1.55
CA VAL A 295 -17.33 9.52 0.68
C VAL A 295 -16.08 10.09 0.01
N ILE A 296 -15.93 9.84 -1.30
CA ILE A 296 -15.00 10.59 -2.16
C ILE A 296 -15.82 11.29 -3.26
N GLY A 297 -15.88 12.62 -3.21
CA GLY A 297 -16.49 13.48 -4.24
C GLY A 297 -17.77 14.18 -3.80
N GLY A 298 -17.79 15.52 -3.92
CA GLY A 298 -18.98 16.34 -3.65
C GLY A 298 -20.00 16.31 -4.79
N LYS A 299 -21.25 16.68 -4.47
CA LYS A 299 -22.48 16.61 -5.30
C LYS A 299 -22.48 17.26 -6.71
N ALA A 300 -21.34 17.68 -7.26
CA ALA A 300 -21.27 18.41 -8.53
C ALA A 300 -20.50 17.70 -9.66
N ASP A 301 -19.92 16.51 -9.42
CA ASP A 301 -19.07 15.88 -10.42
C ASP A 301 -19.84 14.92 -11.34
N THR A 302 -20.16 15.41 -12.54
CA THR A 302 -20.56 14.57 -13.68
C THR A 302 -19.35 13.77 -14.16
N ALA A 303 -19.52 12.46 -14.34
CA ALA A 303 -18.54 11.61 -15.01
C ALA A 303 -18.46 11.99 -16.49
N ILE A 304 -17.26 12.34 -16.97
CA ILE A 304 -17.05 12.64 -18.39
C ILE A 304 -15.97 11.71 -18.94
N ILE A 305 -16.42 10.86 -19.85
CA ILE A 305 -15.64 10.20 -20.89
C ILE A 305 -15.76 11.12 -22.11
N VAL A 306 -14.62 11.45 -22.75
CA VAL A 306 -14.39 12.38 -23.87
C VAL A 306 -13.94 13.80 -23.45
N PRO A 307 -12.66 14.18 -23.71
CA PRO A 307 -12.16 15.53 -23.45
C PRO A 307 -12.45 16.44 -24.66
N ASP A 308 -13.50 17.27 -24.58
CA ASP A 308 -13.76 18.28 -25.62
C ASP A 308 -14.15 19.68 -25.09
N ASP A 309 -14.11 19.92 -23.77
CA ASP A 309 -14.42 21.23 -23.18
C ASP A 309 -13.31 21.80 -22.27
N VAL A 310 -13.35 23.12 -22.07
CA VAL A 310 -12.42 23.89 -21.20
C VAL A 310 -12.40 23.33 -19.76
N SER A 311 -13.50 22.74 -19.31
CA SER A 311 -13.62 22.05 -18.01
C SER A 311 -12.71 20.83 -17.91
N SER A 312 -12.53 20.09 -19.01
CA SER A 312 -11.66 18.91 -19.11
C SER A 312 -10.18 19.28 -18.99
N MET A 313 -9.77 20.41 -19.58
CA MET A 313 -8.41 20.94 -19.40
C MET A 313 -8.14 21.38 -17.96
N ILE A 314 -9.09 22.04 -17.29
CA ILE A 314 -8.94 22.43 -15.88
C ILE A 314 -8.81 21.19 -14.98
N ARG A 315 -9.58 20.12 -15.24
CA ARG A 315 -9.47 18.86 -14.48
C ARG A 315 -8.14 18.15 -14.73
N TYR A 316 -7.67 18.12 -15.98
CA TYR A 316 -6.36 17.55 -16.30
C TYR A 316 -5.22 18.36 -15.67
N LEU A 317 -5.30 19.69 -15.73
CA LEU A 317 -4.35 20.59 -15.07
C LEU A 317 -4.36 20.40 -13.55
N LYS A 318 -5.54 20.25 -12.92
CA LYS A 318 -5.67 19.91 -11.49
C LYS A 318 -4.99 18.58 -11.14
N GLY A 319 -5.16 17.56 -11.98
CA GLY A 319 -4.51 16.26 -11.80
C GLY A 319 -2.98 16.36 -11.86
N ILE A 320 -2.44 17.06 -12.86
CA ILE A 320 -0.99 17.28 -12.99
C ILE A 320 -0.46 18.13 -11.83
N LEU A 321 -1.16 19.21 -11.47
CA LEU A 321 -0.72 20.15 -10.43
C LEU A 321 -0.74 19.52 -9.03
N ASN A 322 -1.76 18.70 -8.72
CA ASN A 322 -1.77 17.90 -7.49
C ASN A 322 -0.62 16.89 -7.46
N ALA A 323 -0.27 16.29 -8.60
CA ALA A 323 0.86 15.34 -8.67
C ALA A 323 2.23 16.00 -8.44
N VAL A 324 2.36 17.31 -8.68
CA VAL A 324 3.60 18.08 -8.43
C VAL A 324 3.57 18.88 -7.12
N GLY A 325 2.59 18.63 -6.24
CA GLY A 325 2.50 19.26 -4.92
C GLY A 325 2.02 20.72 -4.94
N ALA A 326 1.53 21.22 -6.08
CA ALA A 326 0.94 22.55 -6.16
C ALA A 326 -0.51 22.52 -5.66
N THR A 327 -0.86 23.38 -4.70
CA THR A 327 -2.22 23.40 -4.14
C THR A 327 -3.12 24.30 -4.98
N PHE A 328 -4.18 23.71 -5.52
CA PHE A 328 -5.23 24.45 -6.22
C PHE A 328 -6.09 25.21 -5.20
N VAL A 329 -6.15 26.54 -5.29
CA VAL A 329 -6.86 27.38 -4.30
C VAL A 329 -8.21 27.82 -4.84
N ALA A 330 -8.29 28.12 -6.13
CA ALA A 330 -9.48 28.73 -6.72
C ALA A 330 -9.55 28.59 -8.25
N SER A 331 -10.75 28.65 -8.79
CA SER A 331 -11.04 28.97 -10.20
C SER A 331 -12.17 29.96 -10.29
N GLY A 332 -12.28 30.62 -11.43
CA GLY A 332 -13.39 31.52 -11.76
C GLY A 332 -13.29 32.01 -13.19
N THR A 333 -14.04 33.06 -13.49
CA THR A 333 -14.06 33.70 -14.80
C THR A 333 -13.91 35.20 -14.61
N PHE A 334 -13.00 35.84 -15.34
CA PHE A 334 -12.89 37.30 -15.26
C PHE A 334 -14.12 37.96 -15.87
N ASP A 335 -14.62 39.01 -15.23
CA ASP A 335 -15.78 39.78 -15.71
C ASP A 335 -15.43 41.19 -16.18
N THR A 336 -14.27 41.71 -15.78
CA THR A 336 -13.74 43.00 -16.22
C THR A 336 -12.30 42.88 -16.68
N SER A 337 -12.00 43.66 -17.72
CA SER A 337 -10.87 43.41 -18.60
C SER A 337 -9.82 44.50 -18.40
N SER A 338 -8.78 44.21 -17.60
CA SER A 338 -7.55 45.00 -17.54
C SER A 338 -6.35 44.06 -17.59
N ALA A 339 -5.27 44.50 -18.24
CA ALA A 339 -4.03 43.74 -18.33
C ALA A 339 -3.25 43.68 -17.00
N THR A 340 -3.53 44.59 -16.07
CA THR A 340 -2.90 44.66 -14.73
C THR A 340 -3.87 44.41 -13.59
N VAL A 341 -5.18 44.47 -13.85
CA VAL A 341 -6.21 44.43 -12.81
C VAL A 341 -7.45 43.66 -13.29
N PRO A 342 -7.35 42.38 -13.69
CA PRO A 342 -8.55 41.62 -13.97
C PRO A 342 -9.38 41.44 -12.69
N ALA A 343 -10.70 41.41 -12.82
CA ALA A 343 -11.58 41.15 -11.69
C ALA A 343 -12.53 39.98 -11.99
N ASP A 344 -12.97 39.34 -10.92
CA ASP A 344 -14.06 38.38 -10.89
C ASP A 344 -15.02 38.82 -9.78
N SER A 345 -16.03 39.62 -10.11
CA SER A 345 -16.95 40.16 -9.11
C SER A 345 -17.82 39.11 -8.42
N THR A 346 -17.78 37.84 -8.87
CA THR A 346 -18.45 36.74 -8.16
C THR A 346 -17.66 36.28 -6.94
N ARG A 347 -16.41 36.71 -6.81
CA ARG A 347 -15.54 36.41 -5.66
C ARG A 347 -15.63 37.46 -4.56
N GLY A 348 -15.56 36.96 -3.32
CA GLY A 348 -15.79 37.72 -2.10
C GLY A 348 -14.92 37.30 -0.93
N GLU A 349 -13.79 36.62 -1.19
CA GLU A 349 -12.78 36.34 -0.17
C GLU A 349 -12.23 37.64 0.46
N ALA A 350 -11.64 37.53 1.64
CA ALA A 350 -11.06 38.68 2.33
C ALA A 350 -9.94 39.35 1.51
N ASN A 351 -9.65 40.61 1.79
CA ASN A 351 -8.48 41.28 1.22
C ASN A 351 -7.21 40.47 1.49
N ASP A 352 -6.28 40.50 0.54
CA ASP A 352 -4.99 39.82 0.56
C ASP A 352 -5.05 38.27 0.51
N TYR A 353 -6.24 37.66 0.44
CA TYR A 353 -6.40 36.20 0.51
C TYR A 353 -5.63 35.44 -0.58
N PHE A 354 -5.46 36.03 -1.77
CA PHE A 354 -4.71 35.43 -2.88
C PHE A 354 -3.31 36.03 -3.09
N ASN A 355 -2.81 36.88 -2.19
CA ASN A 355 -1.50 37.51 -2.39
C ASN A 355 -0.39 36.47 -2.44
N GLY A 356 0.51 36.62 -3.42
CA GLY A 356 1.58 35.66 -3.69
C GLY A 356 1.15 34.40 -4.45
N CYS A 357 -0.16 34.18 -4.68
CA CYS A 357 -0.63 33.10 -5.52
C CYS A 357 -0.42 33.39 -7.01
N LEU A 358 -0.41 32.34 -7.82
CA LEU A 358 -0.27 32.43 -9.27
C LEU A 358 -1.64 32.39 -9.94
N LEU A 359 -1.99 33.45 -10.66
CA LEU A 359 -3.21 33.58 -11.47
C LEU A 359 -2.92 33.14 -12.90
N ILE A 360 -3.61 32.11 -13.38
CA ILE A 360 -3.40 31.55 -14.72
C ILE A 360 -4.72 31.56 -15.51
N PRO A 361 -4.85 32.38 -16.56
CA PRO A 361 -5.97 32.27 -17.49
C PRO A 361 -5.88 30.96 -18.26
N VAL A 362 -6.99 30.23 -18.37
CA VAL A 362 -7.08 28.94 -19.08
C VAL A 362 -7.85 29.04 -20.40
N ALA A 363 -8.27 30.25 -20.78
CA ALA A 363 -8.93 30.56 -22.05
C ALA A 363 -8.50 31.94 -22.61
N GLY A 364 -8.87 32.19 -23.88
CA GLY A 364 -8.73 33.48 -24.56
C GLY A 364 -7.30 33.90 -24.94
N GLY A 365 -7.13 35.18 -25.32
CA GLY A 365 -5.88 35.72 -25.89
C GLY A 365 -4.69 35.83 -24.92
N VAL A 366 -4.91 35.52 -23.64
CA VAL A 366 -3.91 35.51 -22.55
C VAL A 366 -3.79 34.13 -21.90
N ILE A 367 -4.29 33.08 -22.56
CA ILE A 367 -4.22 31.70 -22.09
C ILE A 367 -2.80 31.31 -21.69
N LEU A 368 -2.67 30.64 -20.53
CA LEU A 368 -1.41 30.17 -19.94
C LEU A 368 -0.36 31.28 -19.73
N GLN A 369 -0.78 32.50 -19.43
CA GLN A 369 0.09 33.57 -18.96
C GLN A 369 0.05 33.69 -17.44
N PRO A 370 0.76 32.87 -16.67
CA PRO A 370 0.73 32.93 -15.22
C PRO A 370 1.22 34.31 -14.72
N ARG A 371 0.53 34.88 -13.73
CA ARG A 371 0.89 36.16 -13.10
C ARG A 371 0.78 36.06 -11.59
N VAL A 372 1.77 36.62 -10.89
CA VAL A 372 1.70 36.72 -9.43
C VAL A 372 0.65 37.76 -9.07
N ILE A 373 -0.26 37.38 -8.17
CA ILE A 373 -1.21 38.28 -7.54
C ILE A 373 -0.43 39.08 -6.48
N VAL A 374 -0.22 40.36 -6.74
CA VAL A 374 0.46 41.27 -5.81
C VAL A 374 -0.48 41.75 -4.73
N ASP A 375 -1.74 42.00 -5.09
CA ASP A 375 -2.79 42.41 -4.18
C ASP A 375 -4.14 41.85 -4.67
N TYR A 376 -4.96 41.39 -3.74
CA TYR A 376 -6.33 40.96 -3.97
C TYR A 376 -7.27 41.79 -3.12
N THR A 377 -8.15 42.56 -3.77
CA THR A 377 -9.20 43.30 -3.08
C THR A 377 -10.51 42.53 -3.17
N GLY A 378 -11.01 42.07 -2.02
CA GLY A 378 -12.23 41.25 -1.93
C GLY A 378 -13.50 41.97 -2.40
N VAL A 379 -13.54 43.32 -2.28
CA VAL A 379 -14.64 44.13 -2.81
C VAL A 379 -14.51 44.20 -4.34
N GLY A 380 -15.34 43.43 -5.03
CA GLY A 380 -15.35 43.33 -6.49
C GLY A 380 -14.39 42.27 -7.06
N GLY A 381 -13.77 41.45 -6.20
CA GLY A 381 -12.91 40.33 -6.59
C GLY A 381 -11.76 40.73 -7.51
N ILE A 382 -11.07 41.81 -7.16
CA ILE A 382 -10.06 42.46 -8.02
C ILE A 382 -8.69 41.84 -7.77
N PHE A 383 -8.06 41.32 -8.82
CA PHE A 383 -6.69 40.80 -8.79
C PHE A 383 -5.73 41.85 -9.35
N THR A 384 -4.92 42.49 -8.51
CA THR A 384 -3.80 43.32 -8.95
C THR A 384 -2.61 42.40 -9.23
N VAL A 385 -2.24 42.26 -10.50
CA VAL A 385 -1.05 41.49 -10.89
C VAL A 385 0.19 42.38 -10.93
N ASP A 386 1.38 41.79 -10.89
CA ASP A 386 2.64 42.52 -10.96
C ASP A 386 2.67 43.50 -12.17
N PRO A 387 2.71 44.82 -11.95
CA PRO A 387 2.65 45.80 -13.02
C PRO A 387 3.90 45.76 -13.93
N ASN A 388 5.00 45.15 -13.49
CA ASN A 388 6.18 44.92 -14.32
C ASN A 388 5.99 43.76 -15.31
N ASN A 389 5.00 42.90 -15.05
CA ASN A 389 4.66 41.75 -15.86
C ASN A 389 3.14 41.72 -16.10
N PRO A 390 2.54 42.69 -16.81
CA PRO A 390 1.10 42.64 -17.11
C PRO A 390 0.77 41.47 -18.06
N PHE A 391 -0.51 41.11 -18.17
CA PHE A 391 -0.96 40.26 -19.28
C PHE A 391 -0.66 40.95 -20.62
N THR A 392 -0.32 40.18 -21.66
CA THR A 392 0.08 40.78 -22.95
C THR A 392 -1.07 41.43 -23.72
N ALA A 393 -2.30 41.16 -23.29
CA ALA A 393 -3.52 41.77 -23.80
C ALA A 393 -4.49 41.93 -22.63
N VAL A 394 -5.55 42.68 -22.88
CA VAL A 394 -6.67 42.75 -21.94
C VAL A 394 -7.33 41.37 -21.87
N THR A 395 -7.49 40.81 -20.68
CA THR A 395 -7.91 39.42 -20.43
C THR A 395 -9.25 39.06 -21.05
N GLY A 396 -10.21 40.00 -21.08
CA GLY A 396 -11.58 39.72 -21.52
C GLY A 396 -12.31 38.78 -20.54
N ASN A 397 -13.46 38.26 -20.95
CA ASN A 397 -14.19 37.25 -20.19
C ASN A 397 -13.56 35.87 -20.46
N VAL A 398 -12.64 35.46 -19.59
CA VAL A 398 -11.88 34.22 -19.71
C VAL A 398 -11.79 33.51 -18.37
N ASP A 399 -11.85 32.18 -18.43
CA ASP A 399 -11.67 31.34 -17.26
C ASP A 399 -10.23 31.43 -16.74
N TYR A 400 -10.06 31.30 -15.43
CA TYR A 400 -8.77 31.28 -14.78
C TYR A 400 -8.74 30.27 -13.62
N VAL A 401 -7.51 29.95 -13.21
CA VAL A 401 -7.20 29.18 -12.01
C VAL A 401 -6.20 29.95 -11.15
N VAL A 402 -6.27 29.76 -9.83
CA VAL A 402 -5.34 30.30 -8.84
C VAL A 402 -4.66 29.15 -8.12
N ILE A 403 -3.34 29.19 -8.09
CA ILE A 403 -2.49 28.16 -7.49
C ILE A 403 -1.69 28.77 -6.36
N ALA A 404 -1.76 28.16 -5.18
CA ALA A 404 -0.88 28.46 -4.06
C ALA A 404 0.48 27.82 -4.37
N PHE A 405 1.45 28.68 -4.63
CA PHE A 405 2.83 28.24 -4.76
C PHE A 405 3.45 28.30 -3.35
N GLN A 406 3.82 27.15 -2.78
CA GLN A 406 4.36 27.03 -1.42
C GLN A 406 5.75 27.67 -1.22
N TRP A 407 6.24 28.48 -2.17
CA TRP A 407 7.44 29.27 -1.94
C TRP A 407 7.00 30.52 -1.19
N SER A 408 7.22 30.49 0.12
CA SER A 408 6.93 31.57 1.05
C SER A 408 7.71 32.84 0.68
N PHE A 409 7.24 33.60 -0.32
CA PHE A 409 7.58 35.01 -0.44
C PHE A 409 6.73 35.74 0.58
N VAL A 410 7.26 35.86 1.79
CA VAL A 410 6.68 36.72 2.82
C VAL A 410 6.60 38.12 2.23
N PRO A 411 5.41 38.71 2.04
CA PRO A 411 5.30 40.13 1.78
C PRO A 411 5.74 40.81 3.08
N ALA A 412 6.96 41.32 3.12
CA ALA A 412 7.35 42.19 4.21
C ALA A 412 6.45 43.44 4.15
N PRO A 413 5.83 43.86 5.27
CA PRO A 413 5.15 45.14 5.34
C PRO A 413 6.14 46.24 5.01
N ASP A 414 5.73 47.15 4.13
CA ASP A 414 6.30 48.48 3.86
C ASP A 414 7.48 48.87 4.78
N ALA A 415 8.70 48.52 4.36
CA ALA A 415 9.92 49.07 4.93
C ALA A 415 11.00 49.13 3.86
N VAL A 416 11.35 50.37 3.53
CA VAL A 416 12.55 50.80 2.85
C VAL A 416 13.78 50.08 3.44
N ILE A 417 14.31 49.07 2.73
CA ILE A 417 15.73 48.65 2.60
C ILE A 417 15.76 47.16 2.22
N ASN A 418 16.00 46.87 0.94
CA ASN A 418 16.67 45.64 0.51
C ASN A 418 17.64 46.00 -0.62
N ARG A 419 18.83 46.47 -0.23
CA ARG A 419 20.02 46.59 -1.07
C ARG A 419 20.97 45.46 -0.72
N ALA A 420 20.76 44.28 -1.31
CA ALA A 420 21.81 43.34 -1.70
C ALA A 420 21.16 42.09 -2.31
N THR A 421 21.40 41.88 -3.60
CA THR A 421 21.23 40.62 -4.34
C THR A 421 21.83 39.44 -3.57
N PRO A 422 21.13 38.30 -3.51
CA PRO A 422 21.07 37.42 -4.69
C PRO A 422 19.68 36.80 -4.86
N ASP A 423 18.93 37.17 -5.91
CA ASP A 423 17.81 36.35 -6.45
C ASP A 423 17.28 36.98 -7.74
N VAL A 424 18.17 37.15 -8.73
CA VAL A 424 17.77 37.52 -10.10
C VAL A 424 18.54 36.64 -11.07
N VAL A 425 17.84 35.73 -11.76
CA VAL A 425 18.34 35.16 -13.01
C VAL A 425 18.18 36.23 -14.10
N GLY A 426 19.27 36.91 -14.44
CA GLY A 426 19.37 37.85 -15.57
C GLY A 426 19.72 39.29 -15.18
N THR A 427 20.81 39.82 -15.73
CA THR A 427 21.23 41.23 -15.53
C THR A 427 20.43 42.20 -16.41
N LYS A 428 20.14 43.40 -15.87
CA LYS A 428 19.37 44.50 -16.50
C LYS A 428 19.96 45.11 -17.79
N SER A 429 20.97 44.49 -18.40
CA SER A 429 21.61 44.98 -19.63
C SER A 429 21.45 44.03 -20.83
N SER A 430 20.75 42.92 -20.69
CA SER A 430 20.47 42.04 -21.83
C SER A 430 19.32 42.64 -22.65
N THR A 431 19.63 43.16 -23.85
CA THR A 431 18.61 43.48 -24.86
C THR A 431 17.72 42.27 -25.07
N ALA A 432 16.39 42.46 -24.99
CA ALA A 432 15.41 41.39 -25.15
C ALA A 432 15.66 40.63 -26.47
N VAL A 433 16.11 39.37 -26.35
CA VAL A 433 16.26 38.44 -27.49
C VAL A 433 15.03 37.52 -27.56
N TYR A 434 13.83 38.07 -27.32
CA TYR A 434 12.59 37.30 -27.34
C TYR A 434 11.51 38.06 -28.11
N ALA A 435 11.59 37.94 -29.44
CA ALA A 435 10.45 38.14 -30.33
C ALA A 435 9.67 36.81 -30.40
N LYS A 436 8.34 36.89 -30.45
CA LYS A 436 7.37 35.95 -29.88
C LYS A 436 6.62 35.18 -30.96
N ASP A 437 7.30 34.32 -31.71
CA ASP A 437 6.70 33.77 -32.93
C ASP A 437 7.00 32.27 -33.19
N ASP A 438 7.60 31.50 -32.27
CA ASP A 438 7.94 30.09 -32.58
C ASP A 438 7.68 29.07 -31.45
N VAL A 439 7.32 27.85 -31.88
CA VAL A 439 7.01 26.62 -31.13
C VAL A 439 8.11 26.24 -30.13
N SER A 440 9.33 26.74 -30.36
CA SER A 440 10.51 26.63 -29.50
C SER A 440 10.31 27.13 -28.05
N ASP A 441 9.37 28.04 -27.78
CA ASP A 441 9.16 28.61 -26.43
C ASP A 441 8.17 27.81 -25.57
N VAL A 442 7.17 27.16 -26.19
CA VAL A 442 6.34 26.14 -25.51
C VAL A 442 7.20 24.93 -25.16
N ILE A 443 8.14 24.56 -26.03
CA ILE A 443 9.15 23.51 -25.78
C ILE A 443 10.07 23.90 -24.61
N ARG A 444 10.47 25.16 -24.45
CA ARG A 444 11.28 25.61 -23.30
C ARG A 444 10.52 25.67 -21.98
N TYR A 445 9.24 26.03 -22.00
CA TYR A 445 8.39 26.01 -20.80
C TYR A 445 8.07 24.58 -20.37
N LEU A 446 7.78 23.68 -21.32
CA LEU A 446 7.69 22.24 -21.06
C LEU A 446 9.03 21.66 -20.61
N LYS A 447 10.17 22.14 -21.14
CA LYS A 447 11.52 21.78 -20.66
C LYS A 447 11.68 22.08 -19.18
N GLY A 448 11.30 23.27 -18.70
CA GLY A 448 11.38 23.60 -17.27
C GLY A 448 10.52 22.72 -16.35
N ILE A 449 9.45 22.11 -16.88
CA ILE A 449 8.56 21.19 -16.14
C ILE A 449 9.04 19.72 -16.28
N LEU A 450 9.69 19.37 -17.38
CA LEU A 450 10.20 18.02 -17.72
C LEU A 450 11.71 17.87 -17.57
N ASP A 451 12.46 18.87 -17.10
CA ASP A 451 13.93 18.85 -17.00
C ASP A 451 14.44 17.80 -15.98
N ALA A 452 13.56 17.16 -15.21
CA ALA A 452 13.89 15.95 -14.46
C ALA A 452 14.01 14.69 -15.35
N ASN A 453 13.52 14.71 -16.61
CA ASN A 453 13.34 13.53 -17.45
C ASN A 453 13.68 13.71 -18.95
N ILE A 454 14.03 14.89 -19.47
CA ILE A 454 14.49 15.01 -20.88
C ILE A 454 16.01 14.85 -20.95
N SER A 455 16.48 13.73 -21.48
CA SER A 455 17.92 13.49 -21.70
C SER A 455 18.46 14.21 -22.93
N ALA A 456 17.63 14.35 -23.98
CA ALA A 456 18.04 14.98 -25.23
C ALA A 456 16.85 15.48 -26.08
N SER A 457 17.11 16.37 -27.03
CA SER A 457 16.13 16.84 -28.03
C SER A 457 16.80 17.06 -29.39
N GLY A 458 16.19 16.58 -30.48
CA GLY A 458 16.77 16.62 -31.83
C GLY A 458 15.76 16.97 -32.92
N VAL A 459 16.25 17.11 -34.15
CA VAL A 459 15.45 17.36 -35.35
C VAL A 459 15.90 16.34 -36.40
N ALA A 460 14.99 15.49 -36.85
CA ALA A 460 15.30 14.50 -37.88
C ALA A 460 15.82 15.21 -39.13
N ASP A 461 17.01 14.86 -39.60
CA ASP A 461 17.68 15.56 -40.70
C ASP A 461 17.31 14.99 -42.08
N ALA A 462 16.80 13.77 -42.09
CA ALA A 462 16.35 13.04 -43.26
C ALA A 462 15.03 12.32 -42.98
N GLY A 463 14.22 12.16 -44.04
CA GLY A 463 13.07 11.27 -43.99
C GLY A 463 13.53 9.85 -43.68
N SER A 464 12.94 9.26 -42.66
CA SER A 464 13.18 7.92 -42.16
C SER A 464 11.91 7.06 -42.28
N GLY A 465 12.05 5.75 -42.08
CA GLY A 465 10.90 4.84 -42.05
C GLY A 465 10.03 5.03 -40.81
N VAL A 466 9.10 4.10 -40.59
CA VAL A 466 8.23 4.10 -39.40
C VAL A 466 8.94 3.65 -38.12
N GLY A 467 10.04 2.89 -38.22
CA GLY A 467 10.77 2.34 -37.06
C GLY A 467 12.09 3.05 -36.73
N LEU A 468 12.33 4.23 -37.29
CA LEU A 468 13.65 4.84 -37.36
C LEU A 468 13.51 6.36 -37.31
N ILE A 469 14.43 7.04 -36.63
CA ILE A 469 14.69 8.48 -36.73
C ILE A 469 16.16 8.65 -37.09
N ARG A 470 16.46 9.38 -38.16
CA ARG A 470 17.84 9.74 -38.53
C ARG A 470 18.10 11.20 -38.15
N ASP A 471 19.15 11.44 -37.38
CA ASP A 471 19.57 12.78 -36.95
C ASP A 471 21.10 12.83 -36.84
N ALA A 472 21.80 13.29 -37.89
CA ALA A 472 23.27 13.39 -37.90
C ALA A 472 23.85 14.38 -36.87
N ALA A 473 23.02 15.15 -36.15
CA ALA A 473 23.48 15.91 -34.99
C ALA A 473 23.71 15.02 -33.75
N ARG A 474 23.24 13.76 -33.78
CA ARG A 474 23.46 12.74 -32.73
C ARG A 474 24.78 12.03 -32.96
N THR A 475 25.80 12.42 -32.21
CA THR A 475 27.15 11.84 -32.31
C THR A 475 27.51 10.94 -31.12
N GLU A 476 26.52 10.46 -30.37
CA GLU A 476 26.77 9.59 -29.22
C GLU A 476 27.31 8.21 -29.67
N VAL A 477 27.81 7.40 -28.74
CA VAL A 477 28.33 6.06 -29.07
C VAL A 477 27.19 5.06 -29.32
N ASN A 478 27.49 3.94 -29.98
CA ASN A 478 26.49 2.91 -30.26
C ASN A 478 25.76 2.44 -28.99
N ASN A 479 24.46 2.20 -29.09
CA ASN A 479 23.57 1.80 -27.99
C ASN A 479 23.37 2.84 -26.87
N TRP A 480 23.89 4.06 -26.98
CA TRP A 480 23.83 5.06 -25.92
C TRP A 480 22.39 5.35 -25.45
N TRP A 481 21.42 5.30 -26.37
CA TRP A 481 20.02 5.61 -26.10
C TRP A 481 19.13 4.37 -25.85
N ASN A 482 19.69 3.15 -25.79
CA ASN A 482 18.89 1.93 -25.68
C ASN A 482 18.10 1.89 -24.36
N GLY A 483 16.83 1.53 -24.44
CA GLY A 483 15.92 1.50 -23.28
C GLY A 483 15.37 2.86 -22.87
N GLN A 484 15.88 3.96 -23.43
CA GLN A 484 15.23 5.26 -23.30
C GLN A 484 13.98 5.34 -24.19
N THR A 485 13.23 6.42 -24.07
CA THR A 485 12.02 6.60 -24.87
C THR A 485 12.07 7.87 -25.69
N VAL A 486 11.78 7.78 -26.99
CA VAL A 486 11.59 8.96 -27.83
C VAL A 486 10.12 9.36 -27.89
N LEU A 487 9.87 10.66 -27.88
CA LEU A 487 8.57 11.29 -28.10
C LEU A 487 8.71 12.26 -29.28
N MET A 488 7.91 12.04 -30.32
CA MET A 488 7.83 12.95 -31.46
C MET A 488 6.98 14.17 -31.08
N LEU A 489 7.47 15.37 -31.35
CA LEU A 489 6.80 16.63 -31.05
C LEU A 489 6.10 17.24 -32.28
N THR A 490 6.63 16.96 -33.48
CA THR A 490 6.04 17.41 -34.75
C THR A 490 6.01 16.27 -35.78
N GLY A 491 5.44 16.53 -36.95
CA GLY A 491 5.32 15.55 -38.03
C GLY A 491 4.08 14.66 -37.95
N ALA A 492 3.95 13.72 -38.90
CA ALA A 492 2.83 12.77 -38.91
C ALA A 492 2.88 11.78 -37.74
N ALA A 493 4.04 11.60 -37.13
CA ALA A 493 4.24 10.81 -35.92
C ALA A 493 4.10 11.61 -34.61
N ALA A 494 3.70 12.89 -34.65
CA ALA A 494 3.60 13.75 -33.47
C ALA A 494 2.77 13.11 -32.35
N PHE A 495 3.22 13.31 -31.11
CA PHE A 495 2.67 12.75 -29.87
C PHE A 495 2.79 11.24 -29.70
N GLN A 496 3.38 10.53 -30.67
CA GLN A 496 3.70 9.12 -30.50
C GLN A 496 4.97 8.95 -29.68
N LYS A 497 4.86 8.11 -28.65
CA LYS A 497 5.95 7.72 -27.74
C LYS A 497 6.37 6.30 -28.08
N ARG A 498 7.67 6.05 -28.29
CA ARG A 498 8.21 4.71 -28.56
C ARG A 498 9.54 4.49 -27.84
N PRO A 499 9.76 3.33 -27.20
CA PRO A 499 11.05 3.03 -26.61
C PRO A 499 12.09 2.82 -27.73
N ILE A 500 13.30 3.28 -27.45
CA ILE A 500 14.46 3.17 -28.33
C ILE A 500 15.04 1.77 -28.14
N SER A 501 14.93 0.94 -29.17
CA SER A 501 15.47 -0.42 -29.18
C SER A 501 16.96 -0.46 -29.53
N ASP A 502 17.44 0.51 -30.32
CA ASP A 502 18.84 0.62 -30.71
C ASP A 502 19.24 2.06 -31.08
N PHE A 503 20.52 2.40 -30.98
CA PHE A 503 21.11 3.61 -31.56
C PHE A 503 22.40 3.27 -32.31
N LEU A 504 22.39 3.48 -33.63
CA LEU A 504 23.50 3.16 -34.54
C LEU A 504 24.36 4.39 -34.82
N ALA A 505 25.49 4.52 -34.12
CA ALA A 505 26.38 5.69 -34.22
C ALA A 505 27.05 5.89 -35.59
N ALA A 506 27.01 4.89 -36.49
CA ALA A 506 27.60 5.01 -37.83
C ALA A 506 26.66 5.70 -38.83
N THR A 507 25.36 5.68 -38.56
CA THR A 507 24.31 6.25 -39.41
C THR A 507 23.45 7.27 -38.69
N ASP A 508 23.74 7.52 -37.40
CA ASP A 508 23.04 8.41 -36.50
C ASP A 508 21.53 8.07 -36.40
N ASP A 509 21.25 6.77 -36.43
CA ASP A 509 19.91 6.20 -36.49
C ASP A 509 19.44 5.80 -35.08
N ILE A 510 18.33 6.38 -34.63
CA ILE A 510 17.57 5.95 -33.45
C ILE A 510 16.49 4.98 -33.93
N ILE A 511 16.58 3.71 -33.52
CA ILE A 511 15.63 2.67 -33.88
C ILE A 511 14.64 2.47 -32.74
N VAL A 512 13.34 2.40 -33.07
CA VAL A 512 12.26 2.28 -32.09
C VAL A 512 11.48 0.98 -32.27
N SER A 513 10.87 0.49 -31.19
CA SER A 513 9.94 -0.65 -31.26
C SER A 513 8.85 -0.56 -30.19
N PRO A 514 7.54 -0.62 -30.51
CA PRO A 514 7.00 -0.81 -31.86
C PRO A 514 7.25 0.41 -32.77
N ASP A 515 7.05 0.23 -34.08
CA ASP A 515 7.16 1.31 -35.06
C ASP A 515 6.13 2.43 -34.79
N PHE A 516 6.42 3.64 -35.27
CA PHE A 516 5.45 4.72 -35.36
C PHE A 516 4.36 4.40 -36.40
N ASP A 517 3.19 5.00 -36.26
CA ASP A 517 2.08 4.78 -37.20
C ASP A 517 2.30 5.49 -38.56
N ALA A 518 3.29 6.37 -38.64
CA ALA A 518 3.69 7.11 -39.83
C ALA A 518 5.21 7.32 -39.89
N ALA A 519 5.74 7.44 -41.10
CA ALA A 519 7.17 7.71 -41.34
C ALA A 519 7.58 9.07 -40.76
N VAL A 520 8.77 9.14 -40.16
CA VAL A 520 9.34 10.38 -39.62
C VAL A 520 9.99 11.18 -40.76
N ALA A 521 9.55 12.41 -40.99
CA ALA A 521 10.03 13.25 -42.08
C ALA A 521 11.24 14.09 -41.66
N ALA A 522 12.04 14.54 -42.64
CA ALA A 522 13.08 15.54 -42.39
C ALA A 522 12.44 16.84 -41.86
N GLY A 523 12.97 17.36 -40.76
CA GLY A 523 12.45 18.52 -40.05
C GLY A 523 11.54 18.18 -38.86
N ASP A 524 11.20 16.91 -38.63
CA ASP A 524 10.41 16.51 -37.48
C ASP A 524 11.23 16.63 -36.17
N VAL A 525 10.63 17.24 -35.15
CA VAL A 525 11.27 17.52 -33.87
C VAL A 525 10.91 16.43 -32.87
N TYR A 526 11.88 15.99 -32.09
CA TYR A 526 11.68 14.95 -31.08
C TYR A 526 12.45 15.23 -29.78
N VAL A 527 12.05 14.54 -28.71
CA VAL A 527 12.76 14.52 -27.42
C VAL A 527 12.99 13.08 -26.97
N ILE A 528 14.14 12.83 -26.35
CA ILE A 528 14.46 11.56 -25.69
C ILE A 528 14.28 11.76 -24.19
N LEU A 529 13.45 10.90 -23.61
CA LEU A 529 13.09 10.88 -22.20
C LEU A 529 13.93 9.81 -21.48
N ALA A 530 14.62 10.22 -20.41
CA ALA A 530 15.34 9.35 -19.51
C ALA A 530 14.35 8.41 -18.80
N HIS A 531 14.64 7.11 -18.77
CA HIS A 531 14.09 6.24 -17.73
C HIS A 531 15.10 6.21 -16.57
N TYR A 532 14.64 6.47 -15.35
CA TYR A 532 15.44 6.21 -14.15
C TYR A 532 15.75 4.70 -14.11
N ASN A 533 17.03 4.37 -14.30
CA ASN A 533 17.66 3.06 -14.12
C ASN A 533 16.86 1.83 -14.57
N GLN A 534 16.93 1.52 -15.86
CA GLN A 534 16.87 0.11 -16.27
C GLN A 534 18.26 -0.48 -16.05
N ILE A 535 18.40 -1.35 -15.04
CA ILE A 535 19.55 -2.25 -14.91
C ILE A 535 19.54 -3.13 -16.15
N VAL A 536 20.42 -2.84 -17.11
CA VAL A 536 20.63 -3.68 -18.28
C VAL A 536 21.49 -4.88 -17.85
N PRO A 537 21.04 -6.13 -18.08
CA PRO A 537 21.95 -7.28 -18.01
C PRO A 537 23.03 -7.09 -19.07
N GLU A 538 24.28 -6.91 -18.65
CA GLU A 538 25.40 -6.63 -19.53
C GLU A 538 25.68 -7.83 -20.44
N ALA A 539 25.47 -7.65 -21.75
CA ALA A 539 26.19 -8.39 -22.76
C ALA A 539 27.45 -7.59 -23.12
N ALA A 540 28.60 -8.18 -22.80
CA ALA A 540 29.96 -7.80 -23.22
C ALA A 540 30.59 -6.53 -22.59
N ASP A 541 31.18 -6.74 -21.42
CA ASP A 541 32.54 -6.38 -21.00
C ASP A 541 33.19 -5.16 -21.69
N SER A 542 33.17 -4.00 -21.03
CA SER A 542 34.24 -3.00 -21.17
C SER A 542 34.59 -2.33 -19.84
N VAL A 543 35.87 -1.98 -19.70
CA VAL A 543 36.64 -1.78 -18.46
C VAL A 543 36.31 -0.47 -17.71
N LEU A 544 35.04 -0.05 -17.64
CA LEU A 544 34.64 1.29 -17.19
C LEU A 544 33.58 1.36 -16.09
N ASN A 545 33.37 0.30 -15.30
CA ASN A 545 32.54 0.35 -14.08
C ASN A 545 33.41 0.42 -12.82
N ALA A 546 33.84 1.63 -12.47
CA ALA A 546 34.73 1.89 -11.33
C ALA A 546 34.02 2.16 -9.99
N LEU A 547 32.70 1.97 -9.89
CA LEU A 547 31.95 2.20 -8.65
C LEU A 547 31.17 0.94 -8.25
N THR A 548 31.53 0.38 -7.10
CA THR A 548 31.00 -0.85 -6.51
C THR A 548 29.56 -0.77 -6.02
N SER A 549 28.89 0.38 -6.13
CA SER A 549 27.50 0.56 -5.69
C SER A 549 26.45 0.15 -6.72
N GLN A 550 26.83 -0.45 -7.85
CA GLN A 550 25.92 -0.78 -8.96
C GLN A 550 25.77 -2.28 -9.25
N VAL A 551 26.15 -3.16 -8.32
CA VAL A 551 26.03 -4.62 -8.51
C VAL A 551 25.30 -5.24 -7.32
N VAL A 552 24.10 -5.79 -7.54
CA VAL A 552 23.45 -6.74 -6.63
C VAL A 552 23.50 -8.11 -7.31
N GLY A 553 24.34 -8.99 -6.79
CA GLY A 553 24.58 -10.35 -7.31
C GLY A 553 26.08 -10.68 -7.45
N ARG A 554 26.49 -11.89 -7.10
CA ARG A 554 27.87 -12.36 -7.31
C ARG A 554 28.08 -12.66 -8.80
N LYS A 555 29.33 -12.45 -9.27
CA LYS A 555 29.79 -12.60 -10.66
C LYS A 555 29.66 -14.04 -11.21
N ASP A 556 29.27 -14.97 -10.35
CA ASP A 556 29.32 -16.41 -10.54
C ASP A 556 27.93 -17.09 -10.51
N ASP A 557 26.84 -16.31 -10.36
CA ASP A 557 25.49 -16.85 -10.51
C ASP A 557 25.23 -17.23 -11.97
N THR A 558 25.02 -18.53 -12.19
CA THR A 558 24.76 -19.08 -13.50
C THR A 558 23.34 -18.68 -13.91
N GLN A 559 23.21 -17.96 -15.03
CA GLN A 559 21.93 -17.59 -15.63
C GLN A 559 21.07 -18.82 -15.89
N VAL A 560 20.19 -19.16 -14.95
CA VAL A 560 19.07 -20.07 -15.18
C VAL A 560 17.88 -19.15 -15.30
N PHE A 561 17.50 -18.71 -16.50
CA PHE A 561 16.13 -18.40 -16.97
C PHE A 561 16.23 -17.72 -18.34
N ILE A 562 15.97 -18.50 -19.40
CA ILE A 562 15.70 -17.96 -20.74
C ILE A 562 14.21 -17.55 -20.75
N ALA A 563 13.93 -16.28 -21.04
CA ALA A 563 12.58 -15.73 -21.09
C ALA A 563 11.92 -16.03 -22.44
N ASP A 564 10.96 -16.95 -22.46
CA ASP A 564 10.06 -17.19 -23.62
C ASP A 564 8.63 -17.58 -23.19
N ASP A 565 8.10 -17.01 -22.12
CA ASP A 565 6.67 -17.19 -21.81
C ASP A 565 6.12 -16.04 -20.98
N VAL A 566 4.85 -15.68 -21.21
CA VAL A 566 4.02 -14.68 -20.51
C VAL A 566 4.03 -14.90 -18.98
N SER A 567 4.28 -16.14 -18.54
CA SER A 567 4.53 -16.53 -17.16
C SER A 567 5.72 -15.80 -16.50
N SER A 568 6.74 -15.41 -17.27
CA SER A 568 7.93 -14.69 -16.80
C SER A 568 7.67 -13.21 -16.55
N VAL A 569 6.79 -12.57 -17.35
CA VAL A 569 6.36 -11.18 -17.16
C VAL A 569 5.50 -11.05 -15.90
N ILE A 570 4.62 -12.01 -15.62
CA ILE A 570 3.83 -12.03 -14.37
C ILE A 570 4.73 -12.30 -13.16
N ARG A 571 5.77 -13.12 -13.27
CA ARG A 571 6.76 -13.29 -12.18
C ARG A 571 7.64 -12.07 -11.99
N TYR A 572 8.02 -11.38 -13.06
CA TYR A 572 8.78 -10.14 -13.00
C TYR A 572 7.94 -8.99 -12.41
N LEU A 573 6.66 -8.89 -12.80
CA LEU A 573 5.69 -7.98 -12.18
C LEU A 573 5.41 -8.34 -10.73
N LYS A 574 5.34 -9.64 -10.37
CA LYS A 574 5.26 -10.07 -8.97
C LYS A 574 6.55 -9.77 -8.20
N GLY A 575 7.71 -9.82 -8.85
CA GLY A 575 8.98 -9.38 -8.30
C GLY A 575 8.97 -7.88 -8.01
N ILE A 576 8.56 -7.07 -9.00
CA ILE A 576 8.41 -5.61 -8.86
C ILE A 576 7.35 -5.26 -7.81
N LEU A 577 6.19 -5.92 -7.80
CA LEU A 577 5.17 -5.72 -6.76
C LEU A 577 5.65 -6.19 -5.38
N ALA A 578 6.41 -7.27 -5.29
CA ALA A 578 7.03 -7.71 -4.05
C ALA A 578 8.11 -6.74 -3.58
N THR A 579 8.86 -6.11 -4.48
CA THR A 579 9.87 -5.07 -4.14
C THR A 579 9.20 -3.75 -3.74
N ILE A 580 8.09 -3.37 -4.38
CA ILE A 580 7.29 -2.20 -4.00
C ILE A 580 6.58 -2.44 -2.65
N ASN A 581 6.10 -3.66 -2.37
CA ASN A 581 5.56 -4.03 -1.06
C ASN A 581 6.64 -4.34 0.00
N MET A 582 7.89 -4.61 -0.38
CA MET A 582 9.02 -4.69 0.56
C MET A 582 9.51 -3.32 1.02
N LEU A 583 9.16 -2.23 0.33
CA LEU A 583 9.34 -0.86 0.84
C LEU A 583 8.21 -0.40 1.76
N ALA A 584 7.12 -1.17 1.83
CA ALA A 584 6.14 -1.10 2.90
C ALA A 584 6.43 -2.21 3.92
N GLU A 585 7.66 -2.24 4.47
CA GLU A 585 7.87 -3.03 5.69
C GLU A 585 6.88 -2.56 6.75
N PRO A 586 6.26 -3.46 7.53
CA PRO A 586 5.51 -3.10 8.71
C PRO A 586 6.50 -2.68 9.81
N THR A 587 7.34 -1.69 9.55
CA THR A 587 7.97 -0.94 10.62
C THR A 587 6.87 -0.04 11.15
N GLN A 588 6.40 -0.32 12.37
CA GLN A 588 5.69 0.69 13.14
C GLN A 588 6.68 1.85 13.33
N SER A 589 6.75 2.74 12.35
CA SER A 589 7.46 4.00 12.45
C SER A 589 6.41 5.03 12.80
N LEU A 590 6.52 5.59 13.98
CA LEU A 590 5.75 6.75 14.38
C LEU A 590 6.56 7.99 14.00
N PHE A 591 5.98 8.83 13.16
CA PHE A 591 6.55 10.11 12.77
C PHE A 591 5.48 11.17 12.93
N GLU A 592 5.69 12.10 13.86
CA GLU A 592 4.71 13.12 14.21
C GLU A 592 5.31 14.51 13.98
N THR A 593 4.78 15.21 12.97
CA THR A 593 5.17 16.56 12.52
C THR A 593 4.15 17.64 12.88
N TRP A 594 3.08 17.30 13.60
CA TRP A 594 1.99 18.20 13.98
C TRP A 594 1.33 18.88 12.77
N GLN A 595 1.28 18.16 11.62
CA GLN A 595 1.05 18.73 10.29
C GLN A 595 -0.41 18.91 9.87
N ASP A 596 -1.37 18.30 10.54
CA ASP A 596 -2.79 18.53 10.24
C ASP A 596 -3.35 19.73 11.04
N GLU A 597 -4.32 20.43 10.46
CA GLU A 597 -4.96 21.58 11.12
C GLU A 597 -5.83 21.15 12.31
N SER A 598 -6.07 19.84 12.49
CA SER A 598 -6.88 19.23 13.54
C SER A 598 -6.19 19.12 14.90
N GLY A 599 -4.86 19.13 14.96
CA GLY A 599 -4.12 19.04 16.22
C GLY A 599 -3.50 17.66 16.47
N ILE A 600 -3.53 17.18 17.72
CA ILE A 600 -2.95 15.90 18.10
C ILE A 600 -3.78 14.74 17.51
N ASP A 601 -3.17 13.79 16.80
CA ASP A 601 -3.87 12.59 16.32
C ASP A 601 -4.32 11.71 17.49
N GLY A 602 -5.62 11.75 17.81
CA GLY A 602 -6.24 11.00 18.89
C GLY A 602 -6.15 9.48 18.78
N ASN A 603 -5.80 8.94 17.59
CA ASN A 603 -5.55 7.50 17.43
C ASN A 603 -4.14 7.12 17.91
N ILE A 604 -3.18 8.03 17.74
CA ILE A 604 -1.78 7.82 18.10
C ILE A 604 -1.52 8.25 19.53
N TRP A 605 -2.13 9.34 19.95
CA TRP A 605 -1.86 10.00 21.21
C TRP A 605 -3.15 10.17 22.01
N THR A 606 -3.04 10.02 23.31
CA THR A 606 -4.01 10.59 24.25
C THR A 606 -3.33 11.76 24.95
N GLU A 607 -3.99 12.91 24.93
CA GLU A 607 -3.57 14.06 25.73
C GLU A 607 -4.41 14.18 27.00
N THR A 608 -3.84 14.79 28.02
CA THR A 608 -4.61 15.29 29.16
C THR A 608 -4.18 16.72 29.38
N ASP A 609 -5.15 17.61 29.26
CA ASP A 609 -4.94 19.03 29.45
C ASP A 609 -4.83 19.37 30.94
N PRO A 610 -4.01 20.38 31.30
CA PRO A 610 -4.07 20.96 32.63
C PRO A 610 -5.47 21.53 32.88
N ALA A 611 -6.10 21.15 34.00
CA ALA A 611 -7.50 21.46 34.30
C ALA A 611 -7.86 22.97 34.27
N THR A 612 -6.87 23.86 34.44
CA THR A 612 -7.06 25.32 34.27
C THR A 612 -6.08 25.98 33.29
N GLY A 613 -5.23 25.20 32.64
CA GLY A 613 -4.29 25.69 31.63
C GLY A 613 -4.88 25.70 30.23
N ALA A 614 -4.16 26.29 29.29
CA ALA A 614 -4.52 26.16 27.88
C ALA A 614 -4.35 24.69 27.47
N PRO A 615 -5.27 24.14 26.66
CA PRO A 615 -5.07 22.81 26.09
C PRO A 615 -3.77 22.78 25.26
N TRP A 616 -3.29 21.59 24.95
CA TRP A 616 -2.22 21.48 23.97
C TRP A 616 -2.61 22.23 22.70
N SER A 617 -1.75 23.14 22.27
CA SER A 617 -1.99 23.99 21.12
C SER A 617 -0.75 24.07 20.26
N ARG A 618 -0.92 24.41 18.99
CA ARG A 618 0.22 24.71 18.13
C ARG A 618 0.92 25.99 18.60
N GLY A 619 2.24 26.01 18.44
CA GLY A 619 3.05 27.22 18.51
C GLY A 619 2.62 28.24 17.46
N ALA A 620 3.00 29.51 17.65
CA ALA A 620 2.65 30.59 16.73
C ALA A 620 3.15 30.37 15.28
N THR A 621 4.17 29.50 15.10
CA THR A 621 4.72 29.12 13.79
C THR A 621 4.14 27.82 13.25
N GLY A 622 3.28 27.14 14.00
CA GLY A 622 2.70 25.85 13.63
C GLY A 622 3.66 24.65 13.70
N ALA A 623 4.95 24.86 13.94
CA ALA A 623 5.98 23.81 13.83
C ALA A 623 6.18 22.95 15.10
N TYR A 624 5.50 23.29 16.20
CA TYR A 624 5.65 22.60 17.49
C TYR A 624 4.34 22.63 18.27
N LEU A 625 4.19 21.69 19.19
CA LEU A 625 3.16 21.72 20.23
C LEU A 625 3.65 22.48 21.46
N ARG A 626 2.72 23.17 22.11
CA ARG A 626 2.93 23.86 23.38
C ARG A 626 1.75 23.66 24.29
N VAL A 627 2.01 23.62 25.58
CA VAL A 627 0.98 23.64 26.63
C VAL A 627 1.53 24.47 27.79
N THR A 628 0.68 25.25 28.44
CA THR A 628 1.09 26.06 29.59
C THR A 628 0.41 25.52 30.84
N CYS A 629 1.21 25.03 31.78
CA CYS A 629 0.76 24.57 33.09
C CYS A 629 0.96 25.67 34.13
N VAL A 630 0.04 25.81 35.09
CA VAL A 630 0.10 26.81 36.16
C VAL A 630 0.14 26.05 37.50
N PRO A 631 0.80 26.58 38.56
CA PRO A 631 0.88 25.88 39.84
C PRO A 631 -0.48 25.79 40.52
N ASN A 632 -1.14 24.66 40.36
CA ASN A 632 -2.19 24.19 41.25
C ASN A 632 -1.97 22.69 41.46
N ALA A 633 -2.24 22.19 42.67
CA ALA A 633 -2.19 20.77 42.95
C ALA A 633 -3.13 20.05 41.97
N ASN A 634 -2.58 19.16 41.13
CA ASN A 634 -3.24 18.37 40.07
C ASN A 634 -3.29 18.98 38.65
N GLU A 635 -2.49 20.00 38.32
CA GLU A 635 -2.35 20.44 36.92
C GLU A 635 -1.15 19.81 36.23
N THR A 636 -1.43 18.91 35.29
CA THR A 636 -0.40 18.14 34.58
C THR A 636 -0.55 18.30 33.09
N ALA A 637 0.52 18.62 32.38
CA ALA A 637 0.56 18.46 30.92
C ALA A 637 0.97 17.04 30.61
N ARG A 638 0.04 16.25 30.04
CA ARG A 638 0.34 14.89 29.63
C ARG A 638 0.09 14.68 28.16
N LEU A 639 1.06 14.04 27.49
CA LEU A 639 0.92 13.50 26.15
C LEU A 639 1.46 12.07 26.15
N ARG A 640 0.62 11.10 25.81
CA ARG A 640 0.97 9.67 25.87
C ARG A 640 0.61 8.95 24.59
N SER A 641 1.45 8.04 24.13
CA SER A 641 1.13 7.20 22.98
C SER A 641 0.04 6.19 23.35
N ASN A 642 -0.85 5.88 22.41
CA ASN A 642 -1.78 4.76 22.49
C ASN A 642 -1.10 3.44 22.09
N HIS A 643 0.08 3.54 21.47
CA HIS A 643 0.90 2.41 21.04
C HIS A 643 1.94 2.04 22.11
N ARG A 644 2.29 0.76 22.15
CA ARG A 644 3.37 0.21 22.99
C ARG A 644 4.58 -0.13 22.12
N TRP A 645 5.76 0.14 22.67
CA TRP A 645 7.05 -0.05 22.02
C TRP A 645 7.87 -1.09 22.79
N ILE A 646 8.48 -2.01 22.07
CA ILE A 646 9.34 -3.05 22.63
C ILE A 646 10.73 -2.43 22.84
N ALA A 647 11.04 -2.10 24.09
CA ALA A 647 12.34 -1.53 24.45
C ALA A 647 13.47 -2.58 24.44
N ALA A 648 13.16 -3.85 24.70
CA ALA A 648 14.15 -4.91 24.83
C ALA A 648 13.91 -6.03 23.80
N PRO A 649 14.51 -5.94 22.60
CA PRO A 649 14.24 -6.86 21.51
C PRO A 649 14.75 -8.29 21.76
N ASP A 650 15.61 -8.55 22.73
CA ASP A 650 16.20 -9.87 23.04
C ASP A 650 15.36 -10.75 23.97
N ILE A 651 14.35 -10.20 24.64
CA ILE A 651 13.45 -10.96 25.54
C ILE A 651 12.69 -12.03 24.77
N TYR A 652 12.36 -11.75 23.51
CA TYR A 652 11.71 -12.69 22.61
C TYR A 652 12.72 -13.67 21.97
N GLY A 653 13.99 -13.65 22.41
CA GLY A 653 15.08 -14.53 22.01
C GLY A 653 16.15 -13.83 21.16
N THR A 654 17.27 -14.53 20.90
CA THR A 654 18.37 -14.04 20.04
C THR A 654 18.03 -13.98 18.54
N ASN A 655 16.78 -14.29 18.17
CA ASN A 655 16.28 -14.38 16.79
C ASN A 655 15.18 -13.35 16.53
N THR A 656 15.35 -12.12 17.00
CA THR A 656 14.43 -11.03 16.67
C THR A 656 14.93 -10.22 15.47
N ILE A 657 13.98 -9.72 14.70
CA ILE A 657 14.24 -8.90 13.51
C ILE A 657 14.67 -7.47 13.92
N ILE A 658 14.27 -7.06 15.13
CA ILE A 658 14.55 -5.73 15.69
C ILE A 658 15.97 -5.73 16.27
N ARG A 659 16.83 -4.86 15.75
CA ARG A 659 18.16 -4.59 16.30
C ARG A 659 18.07 -3.65 17.49
N ARG A 660 17.30 -2.55 17.33
CA ARG A 660 17.13 -1.52 18.36
C ARG A 660 15.90 -0.66 18.13
N LEU A 661 15.38 -0.08 19.21
CA LEU A 661 14.37 0.97 19.19
C LEU A 661 15.06 2.33 19.25
N ILE A 662 14.67 3.26 18.38
CA ILE A 662 15.18 4.63 18.39
C ILE A 662 14.00 5.57 18.65
N VAL A 663 14.16 6.43 19.66
CA VAL A 663 13.23 7.52 19.99
C VAL A 663 13.99 8.82 19.81
N GLU A 664 13.48 9.74 18.99
CA GLU A 664 14.03 11.09 18.82
C GLU A 664 12.95 12.13 18.97
N PHE A 665 13.27 13.24 19.64
CA PHE A 665 12.37 14.36 19.75
C PHE A 665 13.08 15.69 19.95
N GLU A 666 12.37 16.79 19.70
CA GLU A 666 12.83 18.15 19.94
C GLU A 666 12.10 18.76 21.14
N LEU A 667 12.84 19.42 22.03
CA LEU A 667 12.28 19.99 23.26
C LEU A 667 12.83 21.38 23.54
N LYS A 668 11.95 22.25 24.06
CA LYS A 668 12.31 23.50 24.73
C LYS A 668 11.45 23.72 25.98
N LEU A 669 12.06 24.14 27.08
CA LEU A 669 11.42 24.39 28.38
C LEU A 669 11.66 25.84 28.81
N THR A 670 10.59 26.61 29.01
CA THR A 670 10.70 28.06 29.26
C THR A 670 11.04 28.45 30.70
N ASN A 671 10.62 27.67 31.70
CA ASN A 671 10.88 27.92 33.13
C ASN A 671 11.18 26.59 33.84
N VAL A 672 12.39 26.05 33.62
CA VAL A 672 12.77 24.71 34.13
C VAL A 672 12.63 24.59 35.66
N ALA A 673 13.00 25.66 36.38
CA ALA A 673 12.91 25.70 37.83
C ALA A 673 11.49 25.52 38.39
N ASN A 674 10.45 25.67 37.57
CA ASN A 674 9.06 25.48 37.99
C ASN A 674 8.54 24.05 37.74
N ILE A 675 9.36 23.16 37.17
CA ILE A 675 8.98 21.77 36.91
C ILE A 675 9.24 20.95 38.18
N ASP A 676 8.27 20.15 38.61
CA ASP A 676 8.47 19.22 39.72
C ASP A 676 9.44 18.10 39.29
N ASN A 677 10.68 18.19 39.78
CA ASN A 677 11.74 17.22 39.50
C ASN A 677 11.42 15.80 40.02
N GLY A 678 10.58 15.66 41.04
CA GLY A 678 10.20 14.38 41.65
C GLY A 678 9.08 13.65 40.92
N ASN A 679 8.20 14.39 40.23
CA ASN A 679 7.03 13.81 39.56
C ASN A 679 7.12 13.82 38.01
N SER A 680 7.89 14.72 37.42
CA SER A 680 7.87 14.96 35.97
C SER A 680 8.70 13.97 35.13
N LEU A 681 8.14 13.56 34.00
CA LEU A 681 8.79 12.83 32.91
C LEU A 681 8.90 13.76 31.69
N ILE A 682 10.13 14.14 31.33
CA ILE A 682 10.36 15.03 30.19
C ILE A 682 10.03 14.31 28.87
N LEU A 683 10.45 13.06 28.72
CA LEU A 683 9.88 12.10 27.78
C LEU A 683 10.44 10.74 28.15
N ALA A 684 9.56 9.78 28.41
CA ALA A 684 9.98 8.47 28.84
C ALA A 684 9.13 7.36 28.24
N LEU A 685 9.72 6.18 28.14
CA LEU A 685 9.03 4.92 27.97
C LEU A 685 8.64 4.41 29.36
N THR A 686 7.36 4.09 29.55
CA THR A 686 6.77 3.65 30.83
C THR A 686 5.86 2.43 30.63
N THR A 687 5.71 1.57 31.64
CA THR A 687 4.90 0.34 31.51
C THR A 687 3.40 0.58 31.50
N ASP A 688 2.92 1.57 32.25
CA ASP A 688 1.53 1.98 32.32
C ASP A 688 1.36 3.40 31.78
N PRO A 689 0.33 3.69 30.96
CA PRO A 689 0.04 5.03 30.46
C PRO A 689 -0.36 6.03 31.55
N ALA A 690 -0.44 5.62 32.83
CA ALA A 690 -0.63 6.46 34.01
C ALA A 690 0.67 6.74 34.79
N ASP A 691 1.76 6.02 34.52
CA ASP A 691 3.04 6.13 35.25
C ASP A 691 3.63 7.55 35.20
N ILE A 692 4.29 7.93 36.29
CA ILE A 692 5.01 9.20 36.49
C ILE A 692 6.45 8.90 36.94
N ARG A 693 7.27 9.92 37.22
CA ARG A 693 8.69 9.73 37.61
C ARG A 693 8.91 8.78 38.78
N THR A 694 7.98 8.70 39.73
CA THR A 694 8.09 7.81 40.92
C THR A 694 7.71 6.35 40.66
N ALA A 695 7.25 6.03 39.44
CA ALA A 695 6.98 4.64 39.06
C ALA A 695 8.28 3.88 38.78
N ASN A 696 8.20 2.55 38.76
CA ASN A 696 9.30 1.70 38.34
C ASN A 696 9.24 1.47 36.83
N ASN A 697 10.29 0.87 36.26
CA ASN A 697 10.32 0.43 34.86
C ASN A 697 10.21 1.60 33.88
N ILE A 698 11.20 2.50 33.93
CA ILE A 698 11.24 3.74 33.14
C ILE A 698 12.52 3.78 32.30
N ILE A 699 12.43 4.17 31.03
CA ILE A 699 13.59 4.56 30.20
C ILE A 699 13.30 5.94 29.64
N GLY A 700 14.05 6.97 30.02
CA GLY A 700 13.68 8.31 29.58
C GLY A 700 14.59 9.44 30.02
N TRP A 701 14.10 10.64 29.74
CA TRP A 701 14.64 11.90 30.21
C TRP A 701 13.79 12.43 31.36
N VAL A 702 14.46 12.84 32.44
CA VAL A 702 13.85 13.38 33.65
C VAL A 702 14.63 14.62 34.09
N LEU A 703 14.22 15.27 35.18
CA LEU A 703 14.97 16.36 35.79
C LEU A 703 15.45 15.98 37.19
N LEU A 704 16.65 16.44 37.53
CA LEU A 704 17.17 16.40 38.90
C LEU A 704 17.80 17.75 39.21
N ALA A 705 17.24 18.45 40.20
CA ALA A 705 17.68 19.80 40.58
C ALA A 705 17.76 20.76 39.37
N ASP A 706 16.70 20.75 38.55
CA ASP A 706 16.51 21.60 37.36
C ASP A 706 17.52 21.36 36.24
N VAL A 707 18.20 20.21 36.26
CA VAL A 707 19.14 19.76 35.22
C VAL A 707 18.57 18.51 34.54
N LEU A 708 18.74 18.40 33.21
CA LEU A 708 18.33 17.20 32.48
C LEU A 708 19.14 15.99 32.96
N GLN A 709 18.44 14.88 33.10
CA GLN A 709 19.00 13.62 33.57
C GLN A 709 18.51 12.50 32.64
N SER A 710 19.42 11.60 32.24
CA SER A 710 19.03 10.31 31.67
C SER A 710 18.65 9.35 32.79
N LEU A 711 17.62 8.54 32.59
CA LEU A 711 17.14 7.57 33.57
C LEU A 711 16.88 6.22 32.89
N THR A 712 17.38 5.16 33.50
CA THR A 712 16.83 3.80 33.33
C THR A 712 16.53 3.23 34.70
N ASP A 713 15.33 2.71 34.90
CA ASP A 713 14.86 2.11 36.14
C ASP A 713 14.28 0.72 35.84
N ASP A 714 14.73 -0.30 36.56
CA ASP A 714 14.18 -1.66 36.55
C ASP A 714 13.83 -2.08 37.98
N GLY A 715 12.53 -2.24 38.26
CA GLY A 715 12.05 -2.66 39.57
C GLY A 715 12.38 -1.71 40.74
N GLY A 716 12.67 -0.43 40.48
CA GLY A 716 12.99 0.61 41.46
C GLY A 716 14.49 0.83 41.68
N ALA A 717 15.35 0.12 40.93
CA ALA A 717 16.78 0.38 40.90
C ALA A 717 17.09 1.33 39.73
N GLU A 718 17.71 2.48 40.01
CA GLU A 718 17.94 3.50 38.98
C GLU A 718 19.42 3.56 38.53
N THR A 719 19.62 3.73 37.23
CA THR A 719 20.87 4.25 36.64
C THR A 719 20.58 5.65 36.11
N THR A 720 21.41 6.63 36.47
CA THR A 720 21.23 8.01 36.02
C THR A 720 22.55 8.71 35.72
N ASP A 721 22.56 9.56 34.70
CA ASP A 721 23.63 10.52 34.42
C ASP A 721 23.07 11.95 34.34
N THR A 722 23.87 12.95 34.69
CA THR A 722 23.46 14.37 34.72
C THR A 722 24.57 15.27 34.18
N ALA A 723 24.36 16.59 34.19
CA ALA A 723 25.36 17.61 33.90
C ALA A 723 25.89 17.60 32.45
N PHE A 724 24.99 17.44 31.48
CA PHE A 724 25.38 17.43 30.06
C PHE A 724 25.66 18.84 29.48
N GLY A 725 25.32 19.90 30.21
CA GLY A 725 25.69 21.29 29.89
C GLY A 725 24.76 21.99 28.88
N GLU A 726 23.62 21.38 28.58
CA GLU A 726 22.57 21.90 27.74
C GLU A 726 21.82 23.07 28.39
N THR A 727 21.33 23.98 27.56
CA THR A 727 20.43 25.05 28.00
C THR A 727 19.02 24.68 27.58
N LEU A 728 18.20 24.22 28.52
CA LEU A 728 16.86 23.71 28.24
C LEU A 728 15.86 24.78 27.75
N THR A 729 16.19 26.07 27.89
CA THR A 729 15.42 27.17 27.29
C THR A 729 15.66 27.32 25.79
N ASN A 730 16.64 26.63 25.22
CA ASN A 730 16.85 26.50 23.78
C ASN A 730 16.18 25.23 23.25
N TRP A 731 16.00 25.15 21.93
CA TRP A 731 15.64 23.90 21.27
C TRP A 731 16.79 22.90 21.37
N ASN A 732 16.51 21.72 21.91
CA ASN A 732 17.44 20.61 22.00
C ASN A 732 16.86 19.39 21.29
N LYS A 733 17.68 18.71 20.49
CA LYS A 733 17.35 17.39 19.91
C LYS A 733 17.78 16.31 20.88
N LEU A 734 16.84 15.52 21.38
CA LEU A 734 17.06 14.44 22.33
C LEU A 734 16.83 13.10 21.62
N ARG A 735 17.71 12.13 21.86
CA ARG A 735 17.63 10.78 21.26
C ARG A 735 17.91 9.71 22.30
N MET A 736 17.16 8.62 22.25
CA MET A 736 17.43 7.37 22.95
C MET A 736 17.60 6.26 21.91
N GLU A 737 18.70 5.51 21.99
CA GLU A 737 18.87 4.24 21.28
C GLU A 737 18.83 3.12 22.30
N ILE A 738 17.89 2.20 22.14
CA ILE A 738 17.63 1.13 23.08
C ILE A 738 17.93 -0.19 22.36
N GLU A 739 19.05 -0.79 22.75
CA GLU A 739 19.54 -2.07 22.24
C GLU A 739 19.54 -3.08 23.38
N THR A 740 19.72 -4.36 23.03
CA THR A 740 19.90 -5.42 24.02
C THR A 740 21.03 -5.10 25.00
N GLY A 741 20.66 -4.99 26.28
CA GLY A 741 21.58 -4.73 27.39
C GLY A 741 22.21 -3.33 27.39
N THR A 742 21.77 -2.39 26.56
CA THR A 742 22.33 -1.03 26.54
C THR A 742 21.33 0.02 26.07
N VAL A 743 21.28 1.15 26.78
CA VAL A 743 20.58 2.37 26.36
C VAL A 743 21.57 3.51 26.18
N ARG A 744 21.60 4.14 25.01
CA ARG A 744 22.43 5.30 24.71
C ARG A 744 21.58 6.55 24.58
N PHE A 745 22.02 7.62 25.22
CA PHE A 745 21.33 8.90 25.26
C PHE A 745 22.15 9.96 24.52
N TYR A 746 21.52 10.71 23.62
CA TYR A 746 22.18 11.77 22.86
C TYR A 746 21.44 13.09 23.03
N ILE A 747 22.22 14.17 23.07
CA ILE A 747 21.74 15.55 23.03
C ILE A 747 22.43 16.24 21.87
N ASN A 748 21.66 16.84 20.97
CA ASN A 748 22.16 17.53 19.78
C ASN A 748 23.17 16.65 19.02
N GLU A 749 22.79 15.38 18.82
CA GLU A 749 23.57 14.35 18.10
C GLU A 749 24.88 13.92 18.79
N THR A 750 25.17 14.43 19.98
CA THR A 750 26.31 14.05 20.80
C THR A 750 25.89 13.02 21.82
N LEU A 751 26.59 11.87 21.89
CA LEU A 751 26.39 10.85 22.92
C LEU A 751 26.77 11.42 24.30
N VAL A 752 25.82 11.45 25.24
CA VAL A 752 26.04 12.02 26.58
C VAL A 752 25.99 10.99 27.71
N ALA A 753 25.30 9.87 27.52
CA ALA A 753 25.22 8.79 28.52
C ALA A 753 25.05 7.42 27.88
N THR A 754 25.48 6.37 28.57
CA THR A 754 25.29 4.96 28.19
C THR A 754 24.99 4.14 29.44
N HIS A 755 23.76 3.66 29.55
CA HIS A 755 23.32 2.82 30.66
C HIS A 755 23.38 1.35 30.23
N ALA A 756 23.98 0.49 31.06
CA ALA A 756 24.08 -0.96 30.82
C ALA A 756 23.45 -1.80 31.96
N THR A 757 22.79 -1.13 32.90
CA THR A 757 22.17 -1.72 34.10
C THR A 757 20.82 -1.10 34.35
N ASN A 758 19.96 -1.83 35.06
CA ASN A 758 18.60 -1.40 35.40
C ASN A 758 17.78 -1.05 34.15
N LEU A 759 17.74 -1.98 33.19
CA LEU A 759 17.08 -1.80 31.92
C LEU A 759 15.77 -2.60 31.93
N PRO A 760 14.61 -1.94 31.97
CA PRO A 760 13.33 -2.63 32.03
C PRO A 760 13.03 -3.35 30.72
N ASP A 761 12.30 -4.46 30.84
CA ASP A 761 12.22 -5.51 29.85
C ASP A 761 10.75 -5.71 29.38
N PHE A 762 10.01 -4.61 29.24
CA PHE A 762 8.57 -4.63 28.92
C PHE A 762 8.23 -3.87 27.64
N PRO A 763 7.06 -4.13 27.02
CA PRO A 763 6.44 -3.18 26.10
C PRO A 763 6.03 -1.91 26.85
N MET A 764 6.41 -0.74 26.34
CA MET A 764 6.28 0.53 27.04
C MET A 764 5.55 1.58 26.21
N TYR A 765 4.79 2.44 26.86
CA TYR A 765 4.16 3.62 26.27
C TYR A 765 5.14 4.79 26.28
N LEU A 766 5.15 5.57 25.20
CA LEU A 766 5.85 6.85 25.18
C LEU A 766 5.00 7.88 25.94
N ASN A 767 5.59 8.56 26.91
CA ASN A 767 4.87 9.34 27.91
C ASN A 767 5.65 10.62 28.23
N HIS A 768 5.05 11.75 27.91
CA HIS A 768 5.47 13.09 28.34
C HIS A 768 4.53 13.52 29.45
N TYR A 769 5.07 13.85 30.62
CA TYR A 769 4.29 14.25 31.78
C TYR A 769 5.03 15.36 32.54
N ILE A 770 4.49 16.57 32.51
CA ILE A 770 5.05 17.71 33.25
C ILE A 770 4.10 18.08 34.37
N ASP A 771 4.62 18.01 35.59
CA ASP A 771 4.00 18.51 36.81
C ASP A 771 4.74 19.79 37.24
N THR A 772 4.05 20.69 37.92
CA THR A 772 4.63 21.98 38.34
C THR A 772 4.87 22.01 39.84
N GLU A 773 6.03 22.50 40.25
CA GLU A 773 6.26 22.83 41.66
C GLU A 773 5.55 24.13 42.06
N ALA A 774 5.39 24.33 43.37
CA ALA A 774 4.74 25.51 43.93
C ALA A 774 5.62 26.76 43.76
N GLY A 775 5.62 27.37 42.56
CA GLY A 775 6.50 28.51 42.27
C GLY A 775 6.17 29.34 41.03
N GLY A 776 5.61 28.74 39.98
CA GLY A 776 5.20 29.48 38.77
C GLY A 776 4.85 28.57 37.60
N GLY A 777 4.27 29.12 36.54
CA GLY A 777 3.90 28.30 35.38
C GLY A 777 5.09 27.82 34.56
N VAL A 778 4.92 26.71 33.85
CA VAL A 778 5.86 26.18 32.86
C VAL A 778 5.17 26.03 31.52
N THR A 779 5.90 26.29 30.43
CA THR A 779 5.44 25.98 29.07
C THR A 779 6.46 25.06 28.41
N PRO A 780 6.23 23.73 28.40
CA PRO A 780 6.94 22.83 27.50
C PRO A 780 6.53 23.09 26.05
N GLU A 781 7.53 23.06 25.16
CA GLU A 781 7.39 23.12 23.71
C GLU A 781 8.00 21.85 23.12
N LEU A 782 7.20 21.05 22.41
CA LEU A 782 7.59 19.80 21.75
C LEU A 782 7.61 19.98 20.24
N GLY A 783 8.77 19.79 19.63
CA GLY A 783 8.93 19.78 18.17
C GLY A 783 8.65 18.38 17.62
N LEU A 784 9.34 17.97 16.57
CA LEU A 784 9.12 16.66 15.94
C LEU A 784 9.29 15.51 16.96
N ILE A 785 8.44 14.49 16.91
CA ILE A 785 8.68 13.21 17.61
C ILE A 785 8.80 12.08 16.57
N ARG A 786 9.81 11.24 16.72
CA ARG A 786 10.06 10.06 15.89
C ARG A 786 10.33 8.85 16.75
N VAL A 787 9.67 7.74 16.43
CA VAL A 787 9.94 6.45 17.05
C VAL A 787 9.95 5.37 15.98
N TRP A 788 11.03 4.61 15.88
CA TRP A 788 11.11 3.52 14.90
C TRP A 788 12.03 2.41 15.38
N TYR A 789 11.82 1.21 14.84
CA TYR A 789 12.77 0.12 14.98
C TYR A 789 13.81 0.17 13.87
N GLU A 790 15.07 0.03 14.22
CA GLU A 790 16.10 -0.39 13.27
C GLU A 790 16.15 -1.92 13.27
N THR A 791 16.05 -2.52 12.10
CA THR A 791 16.10 -3.97 11.90
C THR A 791 17.55 -4.43 11.70
N ILE A 792 17.81 -5.71 11.91
CA ILE A 792 19.10 -6.31 11.54
C ILE A 792 19.12 -6.37 10.00
N GLU A 793 19.91 -5.50 9.36
CA GLU A 793 20.11 -5.54 7.89
C GLU A 793 20.53 -6.97 7.47
N ARG A 794 19.81 -7.52 6.48
CA ARG A 794 20.05 -8.85 5.92
C ARG A 794 21.33 -8.90 5.09
#